data_AF-A0A9W6C4L4-F1
#
_entry.id   AF-A0A9W6C4L4-F1
#
_cell.length_a   1.000
_cell.length_b   1.000
_cell.length_c   1.000
_cell.angle_alpha   90.00
_cell.angle_beta   90.00
_cell.angle_gamma   90.00
#
_symmetry.space_group_name_H-M   'P 1'
#
loop_
_entity.id
_entity.type
_entity.pdbx_description
1 polymer ?
#
loop_
_entity_poly.entity_id
_entity_poly.type
_entity_poly.pdbx_seq_one_letter_code
_entity_poly.pdbx_strand_id
1 'polypeptide(L)'
;MKAVVYQGPHDVAVTDVPDAKIERPTDVLVRVTTTNICGSDLHMYEGRTSFEKGRTFGHENMGEVVEIGKGVEKVKVGDRVVLPFNISCGFCKNCERGLTNYCLTTQPDPSAAGAAYGFAEMGPYGGGQAELLRVPFGDHNALRLGEDAQDKENDYVMLSDIFPTGYHATEMAGVIPGDSVVIAGAGPVGLMAALSATIKGAAKVMVVDRHPDRLALAEQIGAIAIDDSKVDPVQAVLDETMGLGADRGCECVGYQAHDPEGNEDPAATLNMLINSVRFTGGIGTVGVFVPQDPGAKGELAKQGKVAIDFGTHWFKGQTMGNGQAPVKRYNRRLRDLIAADKAKPSWIVSHEISLDQAADAYRNFDARGRTDMAADLQGKRVAILAADGVERVELEQPREALERAGAQTEVLSIHDGEIKARKNDLDEAGTFTVDGLVADASVGDYDALLLPGGTVNPDQLRVDKDAVSFVRDFVESGKPVAAICHGPWTLIEAGVAAGRTLTSFPSIRTDLRNAGADVVDQDVVVDKNLITSRSPEDLPAFSEAIVSQLAGTPTKEEEKFDALPGKEDDVKEFLDSGRALVEDEQATTAWFAFRLGPTSFGIFDVFPDDAGRDAHLSGPVAVALGEQTGTLFSEPTIEKLDVLGSKLPA
;
A
#
# COMPACT_ATOMS: atom_id res chain seq x y z
N MET A 1 13.52 24.67 -8.83
CA MET A 1 13.68 23.24 -8.52
C MET A 1 12.31 22.62 -8.40
N LYS A 2 12.14 21.37 -8.82
CA LYS A 2 10.94 20.59 -8.57
C LYS A 2 10.86 20.18 -7.10
N ALA A 3 9.66 20.21 -6.53
CA ALA A 3 9.37 19.74 -5.19
C ALA A 3 7.92 19.25 -5.07
N VAL A 4 7.68 18.32 -4.15
CA VAL A 4 6.33 17.92 -3.72
C VAL A 4 5.77 19.02 -2.83
N VAL A 5 4.70 19.66 -3.30
CA VAL A 5 4.05 20.79 -2.63
C VAL A 5 2.64 20.41 -2.22
N TYR A 6 2.31 20.69 -0.98
CA TYR A 6 0.97 20.49 -0.43
C TYR A 6 -0.02 21.52 -0.99
N GLN A 7 -1.10 21.05 -1.61
CA GLN A 7 -2.16 21.88 -2.21
C GLN A 7 -3.44 21.88 -1.37
N GLY A 8 -3.60 20.91 -0.48
CA GLY A 8 -4.73 20.76 0.43
C GLY A 8 -4.95 19.29 0.84
N PRO A 9 -6.01 19.01 1.60
CA PRO A 9 -6.33 17.65 2.00
C PRO A 9 -6.44 16.72 0.79
N HIS A 10 -5.71 15.60 0.84
CA HIS A 10 -5.52 14.60 -0.21
C HIS A 10 -5.02 15.16 -1.56
N ASP A 11 -4.29 16.29 -1.54
CA ASP A 11 -3.80 16.93 -2.75
C ASP A 11 -2.36 17.43 -2.56
N VAL A 12 -1.43 16.76 -3.24
CA VAL A 12 -0.03 17.17 -3.40
C VAL A 12 0.32 17.17 -4.87
N ALA A 13 1.16 18.12 -5.27
CA ALA A 13 1.61 18.23 -6.65
C ALA A 13 3.12 18.48 -6.72
N VAL A 14 3.76 17.90 -7.73
CA VAL A 14 5.14 18.22 -8.07
C VAL A 14 5.13 19.54 -8.84
N THR A 15 5.70 20.58 -8.25
CA THR A 15 5.70 21.92 -8.84
C THR A 15 7.08 22.55 -8.76
N ASP A 16 7.32 23.54 -9.62
CA ASP A 16 8.52 24.36 -9.55
C ASP A 16 8.43 25.36 -8.39
N VAL A 17 9.40 25.27 -7.48
CA VAL A 17 9.62 26.20 -6.38
C VAL A 17 11.00 26.88 -6.52
N PRO A 18 11.23 28.04 -5.87
CA PRO A 18 12.55 28.66 -5.86
C PRO A 18 13.62 27.70 -5.35
N ASP A 19 14.78 27.70 -5.98
CA ASP A 19 15.90 26.84 -5.57
C ASP A 19 16.30 27.12 -4.12
N ALA A 20 16.51 26.03 -3.36
CA ALA A 20 17.11 26.12 -2.04
C ALA A 20 18.51 26.73 -2.13
N LYS A 21 18.86 27.57 -1.16
CA LYS A 21 20.13 28.30 -1.14
C LYS A 21 20.70 28.38 0.27
N ILE A 22 22.00 28.63 0.34
CA ILE A 22 22.66 28.98 1.61
C ILE A 22 22.10 30.31 2.12
N GLU A 23 21.59 30.32 3.35
CA GLU A 23 21.12 31.55 4.01
C GLU A 23 21.99 31.97 5.19
N ARG A 24 22.65 31.02 5.86
CA ARG A 24 23.57 31.28 6.97
C ARG A 24 24.94 30.64 6.70
N PRO A 25 26.02 31.19 7.30
CA PRO A 25 27.35 30.60 7.15
C PRO A 25 27.45 29.14 7.59
N THR A 26 26.57 28.67 8.45
CA THR A 26 26.56 27.29 8.97
C THR A 26 25.70 26.33 8.13
N ASP A 27 25.07 26.81 7.07
CA ASP A 27 24.16 25.98 6.26
C ASP A 27 24.96 25.15 5.25
N VAL A 28 24.35 24.05 4.80
CA VAL A 28 24.83 23.19 3.72
C VAL A 28 23.70 23.04 2.71
N LEU A 29 24.02 23.04 1.42
CA LEU A 29 23.06 22.74 0.36
C LEU A 29 23.31 21.31 -0.13
N VAL A 30 22.27 20.50 -0.14
CA VAL A 30 22.31 19.10 -0.55
C VAL A 30 21.46 18.92 -1.80
N ARG A 31 22.03 18.29 -2.84
CA ARG A 31 21.26 17.71 -3.93
C ARG A 31 20.71 16.39 -3.46
N VAL A 32 19.40 16.31 -3.33
CA VAL A 32 18.71 15.12 -2.83
C VAL A 32 18.87 14.02 -3.87
N THR A 33 19.30 12.85 -3.42
CA THR A 33 19.37 11.64 -4.26
C THR A 33 18.22 10.70 -3.94
N THR A 34 17.89 10.57 -2.65
CA THR A 34 16.80 9.73 -2.17
C THR A 34 16.05 10.44 -1.04
N THR A 35 14.74 10.32 -1.08
CA THR A 35 13.83 10.83 -0.06
C THR A 35 12.60 9.93 0.05
N ASN A 36 12.13 9.69 1.27
CA ASN A 36 11.03 8.75 1.51
C ASN A 36 9.69 9.49 1.71
N ILE A 37 8.60 8.73 1.61
CA ILE A 37 7.26 9.12 2.10
C ILE A 37 7.06 8.46 3.46
N CYS A 38 6.81 9.26 4.50
CA CYS A 38 6.61 8.76 5.86
C CYS A 38 5.11 8.65 6.18
N GLY A 39 4.75 7.75 7.10
CA GLY A 39 3.40 7.70 7.66
C GLY A 39 2.96 9.03 8.29
N SER A 40 3.90 9.80 8.86
CA SER A 40 3.57 11.12 9.40
C SER A 40 3.30 12.18 8.34
N ASP A 41 3.77 11.99 7.09
CA ASP A 41 3.35 12.85 6.00
C ASP A 41 1.87 12.65 5.68
N LEU A 42 1.33 11.44 5.87
CA LEU A 42 -0.10 11.16 5.66
C LEU A 42 -1.00 11.97 6.60
N HIS A 43 -0.60 12.20 7.85
CA HIS A 43 -1.36 13.08 8.75
C HIS A 43 -1.53 14.51 8.19
N MET A 44 -0.50 15.01 7.48
CA MET A 44 -0.55 16.31 6.81
C MET A 44 -1.33 16.22 5.51
N TYR A 45 -1.10 15.16 4.73
CA TYR A 45 -1.79 14.88 3.48
C TYR A 45 -3.31 14.77 3.66
N GLU A 46 -3.79 14.00 4.64
CA GLU A 46 -5.21 13.82 4.99
C GLU A 46 -5.85 15.13 5.55
N GLY A 47 -5.05 16.17 5.81
CA GLY A 47 -5.55 17.42 6.39
C GLY A 47 -5.87 17.33 7.88
N ARG A 48 -5.32 16.33 8.60
CA ARG A 48 -5.52 16.15 10.06
C ARG A 48 -4.66 17.10 10.90
N THR A 49 -3.82 17.91 10.28
CA THR A 49 -2.90 18.85 10.95
C THR A 49 -2.99 20.26 10.36
N SER A 50 -2.31 21.22 10.99
CA SER A 50 -2.28 22.63 10.59
C SER A 50 -1.29 22.94 9.44
N PHE A 51 -0.89 21.96 8.63
CA PHE A 51 0.08 22.18 7.55
C PHE A 51 -0.43 23.15 6.48
N GLU A 52 0.41 24.12 6.10
CA GLU A 52 0.02 25.23 5.24
C GLU A 52 0.15 24.87 3.74
N LYS A 53 -0.85 25.25 2.94
CA LYS A 53 -0.80 25.15 1.47
C LYS A 53 0.41 25.87 0.91
N GLY A 54 1.06 25.29 -0.09
CA GLY A 54 2.24 25.82 -0.75
C GLY A 54 3.58 25.44 -0.08
N ARG A 55 3.56 24.76 1.07
CA ARG A 55 4.78 24.25 1.71
C ARG A 55 5.22 22.92 1.09
N THR A 56 6.52 22.68 1.09
CA THR A 56 7.12 21.44 0.56
C THR A 56 7.14 20.32 1.60
N PHE A 57 6.82 19.10 1.16
CA PHE A 57 6.84 17.86 1.98
C PHE A 57 8.24 17.21 2.05
N GLY A 58 8.37 16.24 2.95
CA GLY A 58 9.52 15.34 3.03
C GLY A 58 10.50 15.67 4.15
N HIS A 59 10.74 14.71 5.02
CA HIS A 59 11.68 14.85 6.14
C HIS A 59 12.68 13.70 6.25
N GLU A 60 12.63 12.76 5.32
CA GLU A 60 13.49 11.61 5.27
C GLU A 60 14.48 11.76 4.11
N ASN A 61 15.57 12.49 4.33
CA ASN A 61 16.36 13.04 3.22
C ASN A 61 17.82 12.56 3.22
N MET A 62 18.30 12.17 2.04
CA MET A 62 19.70 11.83 1.76
C MET A 62 20.15 12.46 0.45
N GLY A 63 21.45 12.77 0.34
CA GLY A 63 21.98 13.34 -0.89
C GLY A 63 23.46 13.66 -0.88
N GLU A 64 23.87 14.45 -1.86
CA GLU A 64 25.22 14.95 -2.03
C GLU A 64 25.33 16.42 -1.66
N VAL A 65 26.35 16.79 -0.89
CA VAL A 65 26.65 18.19 -0.61
C VAL A 65 27.12 18.89 -1.88
N VAL A 66 26.40 19.93 -2.32
CA VAL A 66 26.73 20.71 -3.53
C VAL A 66 27.22 22.12 -3.23
N GLU A 67 26.88 22.67 -2.06
CA GLU A 67 27.38 23.98 -1.59
C GLU A 67 27.51 23.96 -0.06
N ILE A 68 28.50 24.68 0.47
CA ILE A 68 28.70 24.86 1.91
C ILE A 68 28.81 26.34 2.29
N GLY A 69 28.23 26.70 3.43
CA GLY A 69 28.43 28.01 4.02
C GLY A 69 29.85 28.19 4.59
N LYS A 70 30.26 29.45 4.78
CA LYS A 70 31.63 29.81 5.23
C LYS A 70 32.01 29.34 6.64
N GLY A 71 31.05 28.91 7.44
CA GLY A 71 31.23 28.42 8.81
C GLY A 71 31.06 26.90 8.93
N VAL A 72 31.08 26.17 7.82
CA VAL A 72 31.05 24.71 7.75
C VAL A 72 32.49 24.20 7.67
N GLU A 73 32.85 23.25 8.53
CA GLU A 73 34.21 22.68 8.61
C GLU A 73 34.25 21.16 8.47
N LYS A 74 33.17 20.43 8.82
CA LYS A 74 33.17 18.96 8.90
C LYS A 74 32.75 18.28 7.61
N VAL A 75 31.77 18.84 6.91
CA VAL A 75 31.29 18.31 5.62
C VAL A 75 31.80 19.18 4.47
N LYS A 76 32.06 18.55 3.32
CA LYS A 76 32.58 19.21 2.12
C LYS A 76 31.72 18.88 0.89
N VAL A 77 31.83 19.73 -0.14
CA VAL A 77 31.23 19.46 -1.45
C VAL A 77 31.67 18.09 -1.98
N GLY A 78 30.70 17.31 -2.46
CA GLY A 78 30.87 15.92 -2.92
C GLY A 78 30.68 14.86 -1.83
N ASP A 79 30.58 15.22 -0.55
CA ASP A 79 30.24 14.23 0.49
C ASP A 79 28.78 13.75 0.32
N ARG A 80 28.57 12.43 0.40
CA ARG A 80 27.25 11.83 0.60
C ARG A 80 26.85 11.95 2.06
N VAL A 81 25.64 12.45 2.31
CA VAL A 81 25.12 12.71 3.66
C VAL A 81 23.68 12.23 3.80
N VAL A 82 23.36 11.68 4.97
CA VAL A 82 21.98 11.46 5.41
C VAL A 82 21.62 12.49 6.48
N LEU A 83 20.37 12.96 6.44
CA LEU A 83 19.88 14.07 7.23
C LEU A 83 18.84 13.58 8.23
N PRO A 84 19.08 13.73 9.54
CA PRO A 84 18.03 13.56 10.55
C PRO A 84 16.80 14.37 10.19
N PHE A 85 15.60 13.83 10.40
CA PHE A 85 14.36 14.59 10.19
C PHE A 85 14.29 15.81 11.12
N ASN A 86 14.83 15.71 12.34
CA ASN A 86 14.92 16.84 13.27
C ASN A 86 15.99 17.85 12.82
N ILE A 87 15.65 19.13 12.91
CA ILE A 87 16.60 20.23 12.74
C ILE A 87 17.00 20.73 14.12
N SER A 88 18.30 20.62 14.42
CA SER A 88 18.83 20.96 15.73
C SER A 88 20.11 21.80 15.63
N CYS A 89 20.33 22.66 16.63
CA CYS A 89 21.41 23.65 16.58
C CYS A 89 22.76 23.17 17.12
N GLY A 90 22.76 22.08 17.89
CA GLY A 90 23.97 21.51 18.49
C GLY A 90 24.51 22.22 19.73
N PHE A 91 23.97 23.38 20.13
CA PHE A 91 24.51 24.18 21.26
C PHE A 91 23.49 24.60 22.32
N CYS A 92 22.18 24.44 22.11
CA CYS A 92 21.22 24.74 23.17
C CYS A 92 21.26 23.67 24.26
N LYS A 93 20.73 23.97 25.45
CA LYS A 93 20.67 23.07 26.60
C LYS A 93 20.18 21.65 26.27
N ASN A 94 19.19 21.53 25.38
CA ASN A 94 18.67 20.23 24.96
C ASN A 94 19.64 19.51 24.01
N CYS A 95 20.21 20.21 23.03
CA CYS A 95 21.20 19.63 22.11
C CYS A 95 22.46 19.17 22.83
N GLU A 96 22.97 19.94 23.80
CA GLU A 96 24.14 19.56 24.62
C GLU A 96 23.89 18.27 25.44
N ARG A 97 22.62 17.98 25.75
CA ARG A 97 22.20 16.75 26.44
C ARG A 97 21.82 15.61 25.48
N GLY A 98 21.99 15.81 24.18
CA GLY A 98 21.60 14.83 23.14
C GLY A 98 20.09 14.70 22.92
N LEU A 99 19.28 15.66 23.38
CA LEU A 99 17.83 15.72 23.18
C LEU A 99 17.52 16.61 21.96
N THR A 100 18.00 16.19 20.78
CA THR A 100 17.95 16.99 19.55
C THR A 100 16.55 17.15 18.96
N ASN A 101 15.65 16.20 19.27
CA ASN A 101 14.24 16.21 18.94
C ASN A 101 13.48 17.44 19.46
N TYR A 102 13.91 18.01 20.60
CA TYR A 102 13.31 19.21 21.20
C TYR A 102 14.31 20.36 21.29
N CYS A 103 14.98 20.68 20.17
CA CYS A 103 15.88 21.83 20.11
C CYS A 103 15.16 23.13 20.48
N LEU A 104 15.78 23.96 21.32
CA LEU A 104 15.19 25.18 21.89
C LEU A 104 15.38 26.43 21.01
N THR A 105 16.07 26.33 19.88
CA THR A 105 16.47 27.52 19.09
C THR A 105 16.07 27.45 17.63
N THR A 106 15.62 26.29 17.15
CA THR A 106 15.23 26.09 15.75
C THR A 106 13.75 26.38 15.53
N GLN A 107 12.94 26.29 16.59
CA GLN A 107 11.52 26.65 16.59
C GLN A 107 11.33 28.18 16.72
N PRO A 108 10.63 28.84 15.77
CA PRO A 108 10.30 30.26 15.89
C PRO A 108 9.29 30.57 17.01
N ASP A 109 8.37 29.64 17.33
CA ASP A 109 7.44 29.82 18.44
C ASP A 109 8.13 29.61 19.80
N PRO A 110 8.26 30.64 20.65
CA PRO A 110 8.91 30.51 21.96
C PRO A 110 8.17 29.59 22.95
N SER A 111 6.92 29.20 22.66
CA SER A 111 6.15 28.26 23.46
C SER A 111 6.37 26.79 23.08
N ALA A 112 7.03 26.53 21.96
CA ALA A 112 7.30 25.19 21.44
C ALA A 112 8.81 24.90 21.36
N ALA A 113 9.15 23.61 21.21
CA ALA A 113 10.52 23.16 21.03
C ALA A 113 10.57 22.04 19.98
N GLY A 114 11.69 21.96 19.27
CA GLY A 114 11.85 21.04 18.14
C GLY A 114 11.46 21.67 16.81
N ALA A 115 12.10 21.19 15.76
CA ALA A 115 11.86 21.58 14.38
C ALA A 115 12.15 20.39 13.46
N ALA A 116 11.52 20.35 12.30
CA ALA A 116 11.69 19.31 11.30
C ALA A 116 11.50 19.89 9.89
N TYR A 117 12.06 19.21 8.89
CA TYR A 117 11.83 19.56 7.49
C TYR A 117 10.37 19.27 7.14
N GLY A 118 9.68 20.17 6.41
CA GLY A 118 8.39 19.85 5.80
C GLY A 118 7.28 19.34 6.74
N PHE A 119 7.32 19.70 8.03
CA PHE A 119 6.42 19.15 9.05
C PHE A 119 5.52 20.25 9.68
N ALA A 120 4.30 19.89 10.07
CA ALA A 120 3.33 20.80 10.70
C ALA A 120 3.82 21.27 12.08
N GLU A 121 3.63 22.56 12.39
CA GLU A 121 4.02 23.17 13.69
C GLU A 121 5.52 23.07 14.05
N MET A 122 6.35 22.57 13.14
CA MET A 122 7.80 22.39 13.30
C MET A 122 8.61 23.17 12.27
N GLY A 123 7.99 24.21 11.70
CA GLY A 123 8.56 25.11 10.68
C GLY A 123 9.63 26.07 11.23
N PRO A 124 10.16 26.97 10.38
CA PRO A 124 9.68 27.32 9.03
C PRO A 124 10.35 26.52 7.89
N TYR A 125 10.99 25.39 8.19
CA TYR A 125 11.89 24.71 7.25
C TYR A 125 11.12 23.97 6.15
N GLY A 126 11.56 24.12 4.90
CA GLY A 126 11.04 23.40 3.75
C GLY A 126 11.41 21.92 3.81
N GLY A 127 10.52 21.07 3.28
CA GLY A 127 10.76 19.64 3.13
C GLY A 127 11.70 19.29 1.97
N GLY A 128 12.23 18.07 2.00
CA GLY A 128 13.25 17.55 1.10
C GLY A 128 12.78 16.53 0.06
N GLN A 129 11.46 16.34 -0.11
CA GLN A 129 10.92 15.76 -1.34
C GLN A 129 11.03 16.77 -2.49
N ALA A 130 12.27 17.09 -2.86
CA ALA A 130 12.66 18.14 -3.78
C ALA A 130 14.06 17.86 -4.35
N GLU A 131 14.46 18.54 -5.42
CA GLU A 131 15.78 18.33 -6.02
C GLU A 131 16.95 18.87 -5.17
N LEU A 132 16.70 19.95 -4.40
CA LEU A 132 17.69 20.56 -3.52
C LEU A 132 17.08 20.80 -2.13
N LEU A 133 17.89 20.59 -1.09
CA LEU A 133 17.51 20.81 0.29
C LEU A 133 18.57 21.66 1.00
N ARG A 134 18.11 22.73 1.64
CA ARG A 134 18.93 23.50 2.57
C ARG A 134 18.95 22.79 3.93
N VAL A 135 20.15 22.58 4.46
CA VAL A 135 20.41 21.94 5.75
C VAL A 135 21.00 22.97 6.72
N PRO A 136 20.21 23.50 7.67
CA PRO A 136 20.72 24.39 8.70
C PRO A 136 21.70 23.68 9.63
N PHE A 137 22.69 24.41 10.15
CA PHE A 137 23.72 23.86 11.06
C PHE A 137 24.34 22.56 10.51
N GLY A 138 24.81 22.59 9.26
CA GLY A 138 25.19 21.41 8.49
C GLY A 138 26.19 20.50 9.20
N ASP A 139 27.22 21.06 9.84
CA ASP A 139 28.20 20.30 10.64
C ASP A 139 27.60 19.51 11.81
N HIS A 140 26.45 19.95 12.32
CA HIS A 140 25.71 19.25 13.35
C HIS A 140 24.74 18.24 12.74
N ASN A 141 23.91 18.65 11.78
CA ASN A 141 22.82 17.81 11.28
C ASN A 141 23.29 16.77 10.26
N ALA A 142 24.10 17.16 9.27
CA ALA A 142 24.54 16.26 8.20
C ALA A 142 25.43 15.13 8.72
N LEU A 143 24.98 13.88 8.57
CA LEU A 143 25.80 12.70 8.85
C LEU A 143 26.47 12.25 7.55
N ARG A 144 27.78 12.49 7.44
CA ARG A 144 28.61 11.93 6.36
C ARG A 144 28.57 10.40 6.36
N LEU A 145 28.30 9.83 5.18
CA LEU A 145 28.27 8.39 4.91
C LEU A 145 29.63 7.87 4.42
N GLY A 146 29.76 6.54 4.32
CA GLY A 146 30.95 5.87 3.81
C GLY A 146 31.06 5.96 2.28
N GLU A 147 32.13 5.37 1.73
CA GLU A 147 32.31 5.28 0.27
C GLU A 147 31.30 4.31 -0.37
N ASP A 148 30.74 3.40 0.42
CA ASP A 148 29.67 2.46 0.09
C ASP A 148 28.27 3.10 0.05
N ALA A 149 28.18 4.43 0.23
CA ALA A 149 26.90 5.14 0.34
C ALA A 149 25.98 4.96 -0.87
N GLN A 150 26.57 4.88 -2.06
CA GLN A 150 25.81 4.69 -3.30
C GLN A 150 25.29 3.25 -3.44
N ASP A 151 26.09 2.26 -3.04
CA ASP A 151 25.69 0.84 -3.12
C ASP A 151 24.64 0.47 -2.06
N LYS A 152 24.61 1.21 -0.94
CA LYS A 152 23.70 0.99 0.20
C LYS A 152 22.72 2.16 0.38
N GLU A 153 22.38 2.86 -0.69
CA GLU A 153 21.59 4.09 -0.65
C GLU A 153 20.21 3.87 0.02
N ASN A 154 19.50 2.81 -0.37
CA ASN A 154 18.21 2.43 0.23
C ASN A 154 18.31 2.03 1.70
N ASP A 155 19.45 1.53 2.16
CA ASP A 155 19.65 1.24 3.58
C ASP A 155 19.96 2.51 4.36
N TYR A 156 20.83 3.37 3.80
CA TYR A 156 21.28 4.57 4.47
C TYR A 156 20.21 5.65 4.55
N VAL A 157 19.29 5.77 3.58
CA VAL A 157 18.18 6.73 3.69
C VAL A 157 17.32 6.46 4.93
N MET A 158 17.16 5.21 5.36
CA MET A 158 16.39 4.86 6.57
C MET A 158 16.96 5.47 7.87
N LEU A 159 18.21 5.96 7.85
CA LEU A 159 18.83 6.66 8.98
C LEU A 159 18.35 8.10 9.17
N SER A 160 17.59 8.65 8.22
CA SER A 160 17.01 9.99 8.37
C SER A 160 15.93 10.02 9.45
N ASP A 161 15.17 8.92 9.59
CA ASP A 161 14.05 8.82 10.52
C ASP A 161 13.80 7.39 11.00
N ILE A 162 13.16 6.55 10.17
CA ILE A 162 12.42 5.39 10.67
C ILE A 162 13.28 4.35 11.38
N PHE A 163 14.54 4.13 10.96
CA PHE A 163 15.42 3.18 11.65
C PHE A 163 15.85 3.70 13.03
N PRO A 164 16.38 4.94 13.16
CA PRO A 164 16.54 5.61 14.44
C PRO A 164 15.27 5.68 15.30
N THR A 165 14.09 5.85 14.70
CA THR A 165 12.81 5.96 15.41
C THR A 165 12.36 4.62 15.98
N GLY A 166 12.42 3.54 15.19
CA GLY A 166 12.20 2.18 15.69
C GLY A 166 13.22 1.79 16.76
N TYR A 167 14.49 2.16 16.58
CA TYR A 167 15.52 1.96 17.60
C TYR A 167 15.22 2.76 18.87
N HIS A 168 14.72 3.99 18.75
CA HIS A 168 14.33 4.81 19.89
C HIS A 168 13.18 4.19 20.69
N ALA A 169 12.18 3.59 20.02
CA ALA A 169 11.09 2.89 20.70
C ALA A 169 11.64 1.81 21.64
N THR A 170 12.58 0.99 21.15
CA THR A 170 13.21 -0.06 21.96
C THR A 170 14.08 0.48 23.10
N GLU A 171 14.73 1.64 22.91
CA GLU A 171 15.47 2.33 23.98
C GLU A 171 14.54 2.87 25.08
N MET A 172 13.40 3.46 24.70
CA MET A 172 12.42 3.98 25.67
C MET A 172 11.70 2.86 26.42
N ALA A 173 11.42 1.74 25.73
CA ALA A 173 10.89 0.54 26.37
C ALA A 173 11.90 -0.08 27.34
N GLY A 174 13.20 0.14 27.12
CA GLY A 174 14.29 -0.41 27.93
C GLY A 174 14.68 -1.83 27.55
N VAL A 175 14.58 -2.19 26.26
CA VAL A 175 14.92 -3.52 25.75
C VAL A 175 16.37 -3.89 26.08
N ILE A 176 16.56 -5.06 26.67
CA ILE A 176 17.86 -5.68 26.93
C ILE A 176 17.96 -7.06 26.27
N PRO A 177 19.18 -7.62 26.10
CA PRO A 177 19.33 -8.98 25.60
C PRO A 177 18.55 -9.98 26.45
N GLY A 178 17.82 -10.88 25.80
CA GLY A 178 16.99 -11.90 26.44
C GLY A 178 15.52 -11.50 26.66
N ASP A 179 15.16 -10.23 26.49
CA ASP A 179 13.77 -9.78 26.64
C ASP A 179 12.84 -10.38 25.57
N SER A 180 11.58 -10.58 25.93
CA SER A 180 10.46 -10.71 25.00
C SER A 180 9.86 -9.33 24.70
N VAL A 181 9.65 -9.01 23.42
CA VAL A 181 9.22 -7.68 22.97
C VAL A 181 7.97 -7.81 22.11
N VAL A 182 6.90 -7.08 22.45
CA VAL A 182 5.73 -6.89 21.59
C VAL A 182 5.75 -5.50 20.94
N ILE A 183 5.41 -5.42 19.67
CA ILE A 183 5.37 -4.18 18.88
C ILE A 183 3.97 -4.02 18.32
N ALA A 184 3.32 -2.89 18.61
CA ALA A 184 2.06 -2.50 18.01
C ALA A 184 2.33 -1.76 16.69
N GLY A 185 1.86 -2.32 15.58
CA GLY A 185 2.04 -1.81 14.22
C GLY A 185 3.18 -2.49 13.46
N ALA A 186 2.89 -2.95 12.25
CA ALA A 186 3.81 -3.50 11.26
C ALA A 186 4.06 -2.52 10.10
N GLY A 187 3.77 -1.23 10.28
CA GLY A 187 4.25 -0.19 9.36
C GLY A 187 5.78 -0.04 9.39
N PRO A 188 6.36 0.83 8.54
CA PRO A 188 7.81 1.00 8.43
C PRO A 188 8.53 1.20 9.78
N VAL A 189 8.01 2.05 10.67
CA VAL A 189 8.58 2.28 12.01
C VAL A 189 8.50 1.04 12.90
N GLY A 190 7.38 0.32 12.88
CA GLY A 190 7.20 -0.92 13.65
C GLY A 190 8.16 -2.03 13.21
N LEU A 191 8.34 -2.20 11.90
CA LEU A 191 9.33 -3.13 11.35
C LEU A 191 10.77 -2.73 11.70
N MET A 192 11.07 -1.42 11.75
CA MET A 192 12.34 -0.92 12.26
C MET A 192 12.52 -1.14 13.77
N ALA A 193 11.45 -1.10 14.57
CA ALA A 193 11.47 -1.47 15.98
C ALA A 193 11.74 -2.97 16.15
N ALA A 194 11.18 -3.82 15.29
CA ALA A 194 11.41 -5.27 15.29
C ALA A 194 12.86 -5.62 14.93
N LEU A 195 13.40 -4.99 13.88
CA LEU A 195 14.80 -5.09 13.52
C LEU A 195 15.70 -4.62 14.67
N SER A 196 15.35 -3.51 15.31
CA SER A 196 16.12 -2.95 16.43
C SER A 196 16.10 -3.83 17.67
N ALA A 197 14.96 -4.44 18.02
CA ALA A 197 14.84 -5.38 19.12
C ALA A 197 15.71 -6.62 18.87
N THR A 198 15.71 -7.13 17.63
CA THR A 198 16.56 -8.25 17.20
C THR A 198 18.04 -7.91 17.32
N ILE A 199 18.47 -6.74 16.83
CA ILE A 199 19.86 -6.25 16.96
C ILE A 199 20.29 -6.12 18.43
N LYS A 200 19.36 -5.75 19.31
CA LYS A 200 19.58 -5.64 20.76
C LYS A 200 19.64 -6.99 21.48
N GLY A 201 19.36 -8.09 20.77
CA GLY A 201 19.41 -9.44 21.33
C GLY A 201 18.15 -9.86 22.08
N ALA A 202 16.98 -9.31 21.74
CA ALA A 202 15.71 -9.83 22.22
C ALA A 202 15.61 -11.33 21.92
N ALA A 203 15.13 -12.12 22.89
CA ALA A 203 14.95 -13.56 22.70
C ALA A 203 13.70 -13.88 21.87
N LYS A 204 12.71 -12.96 21.90
CA LYS A 204 11.45 -13.08 21.17
C LYS A 204 10.97 -11.70 20.76
N VAL A 205 10.58 -11.56 19.49
CA VAL A 205 9.98 -10.34 18.95
C VAL A 205 8.63 -10.72 18.36
N MET A 206 7.57 -10.04 18.81
CA MET A 206 6.19 -10.22 18.36
C MET A 206 5.73 -8.90 17.74
N VAL A 207 5.10 -8.95 16.57
CA VAL A 207 4.58 -7.77 15.86
C VAL A 207 3.09 -7.96 15.65
N VAL A 208 2.30 -7.01 16.14
CA VAL A 208 0.84 -6.99 16.06
C VAL A 208 0.40 -6.00 14.98
N ASP A 209 -0.37 -6.47 14.01
CA ASP A 209 -1.02 -5.66 12.97
C ASP A 209 -2.22 -6.44 12.40
N ARG A 210 -2.96 -5.89 11.45
CA ARG A 210 -4.04 -6.56 10.70
C ARG A 210 -3.75 -6.77 9.23
N HIS A 211 -2.71 -6.13 8.72
CA HIS A 211 -2.34 -6.18 7.32
C HIS A 211 -1.41 -7.38 7.07
N PRO A 212 -1.87 -8.46 6.39
CA PRO A 212 -1.10 -9.69 6.27
C PRO A 212 0.21 -9.51 5.49
N ASP A 213 0.22 -8.62 4.50
CA ASP A 213 1.41 -8.23 3.72
C ASP A 213 2.49 -7.60 4.60
N ARG A 214 2.10 -6.74 5.55
CA ARG A 214 3.01 -6.12 6.52
C ARG A 214 3.50 -7.11 7.57
N LEU A 215 2.63 -8.02 8.01
CA LEU A 215 3.01 -9.09 8.93
C LEU A 215 3.99 -10.08 8.29
N ALA A 216 3.79 -10.42 7.01
CA ALA A 216 4.70 -11.28 6.25
C ALA A 216 6.12 -10.68 6.18
N LEU A 217 6.23 -9.35 6.13
CA LEU A 217 7.52 -8.68 6.27
C LEU A 217 8.14 -9.02 7.63
N ALA A 218 7.43 -8.79 8.75
CA ALA A 218 7.98 -9.07 10.08
C ALA A 218 8.51 -10.52 10.24
N GLU A 219 7.86 -11.50 9.62
CA GLU A 219 8.28 -12.90 9.65
C GLU A 219 9.63 -13.13 8.93
N GLN A 220 9.97 -12.34 7.90
CA GLN A 220 11.25 -12.48 7.17
C GLN A 220 12.48 -12.23 8.06
N ILE A 221 12.33 -11.48 9.15
CA ILE A 221 13.39 -11.23 10.14
C ILE A 221 13.24 -12.13 11.39
N GLY A 222 12.36 -13.13 11.34
CA GLY A 222 12.14 -14.10 12.41
C GLY A 222 11.26 -13.58 13.55
N ALA A 223 10.52 -12.48 13.36
CA ALA A 223 9.53 -12.03 14.33
C ALA A 223 8.25 -12.88 14.22
N ILE A 224 7.51 -12.99 15.32
CA ILE A 224 6.22 -13.67 15.39
C ILE A 224 5.14 -12.66 14.98
N ALA A 225 4.48 -12.91 13.86
CA ALA A 225 3.34 -12.11 13.42
C ALA A 225 2.07 -12.46 14.23
N ILE A 226 1.35 -11.43 14.67
CA ILE A 226 0.06 -11.54 15.37
C ILE A 226 -0.96 -10.70 14.59
N ASP A 227 -1.94 -11.38 13.99
CA ASP A 227 -3.01 -10.76 13.22
C ASP A 227 -4.20 -10.39 14.12
N ASP A 228 -4.33 -9.11 14.46
CA ASP A 228 -5.37 -8.62 15.38
C ASP A 228 -6.80 -8.68 14.82
N SER A 229 -6.95 -8.96 13.51
CA SER A 229 -8.26 -9.22 12.90
C SER A 229 -8.73 -10.67 13.13
N LYS A 230 -7.83 -11.58 13.50
CA LYS A 230 -8.09 -13.02 13.63
C LYS A 230 -8.07 -13.52 15.07
N VAL A 231 -7.25 -12.90 15.92
CA VAL A 231 -7.05 -13.32 17.31
C VAL A 231 -7.03 -12.13 18.25
N ASP A 232 -7.30 -12.36 19.53
CA ASP A 232 -7.03 -11.37 20.58
C ASP A 232 -5.50 -11.19 20.72
N PRO A 233 -4.96 -10.01 20.38
CA PRO A 233 -3.51 -9.78 20.41
C PRO A 233 -2.94 -9.84 21.83
N VAL A 234 -3.70 -9.48 22.86
CA VAL A 234 -3.24 -9.56 24.25
C VAL A 234 -3.08 -11.03 24.64
N GLN A 235 -4.07 -11.86 24.33
CA GLN A 235 -4.00 -13.29 24.63
C GLN A 235 -2.88 -13.98 23.84
N ALA A 236 -2.69 -13.64 22.57
CA ALA A 236 -1.60 -14.18 21.76
C ALA A 236 -0.23 -13.87 22.38
N VAL A 237 -0.01 -12.64 22.86
CA VAL A 237 1.24 -12.28 23.57
C VAL A 237 1.38 -13.06 24.87
N LEU A 238 0.30 -13.24 25.63
CA LEU A 238 0.32 -14.02 26.88
C LEU A 238 0.69 -15.48 26.60
N ASP A 239 0.12 -16.09 25.57
CA ASP A 239 0.41 -17.49 25.18
C ASP A 239 1.88 -17.65 24.80
N GLU A 240 2.43 -16.68 24.07
CA GLU A 240 3.85 -16.63 23.71
C GLU A 240 4.78 -16.37 24.90
N THR A 241 4.26 -15.94 26.04
CA THR A 241 5.04 -15.51 27.21
C THR A 241 4.67 -16.26 28.49
N MET A 242 4.12 -17.48 28.36
CA MET A 242 3.74 -18.35 29.49
C MET A 242 2.75 -17.68 30.46
N GLY A 243 1.89 -16.80 29.94
CA GLY A 243 0.90 -16.03 30.69
C GLY A 243 1.46 -14.84 31.47
N LEU A 244 2.76 -14.50 31.33
CA LEU A 244 3.39 -13.42 32.08
C LEU A 244 3.21 -12.04 31.41
N GLY A 245 3.09 -12.03 30.09
CA GLY A 245 3.19 -10.84 29.25
C GLY A 245 4.62 -10.56 28.80
N ALA A 246 4.77 -9.79 27.72
CA ALA A 246 6.07 -9.41 27.18
C ALA A 246 6.85 -8.54 28.18
N ASP A 247 8.18 -8.64 28.19
CA ASP A 247 9.04 -7.76 29.01
C ASP A 247 8.91 -6.29 28.59
N ARG A 248 8.73 -6.07 27.29
CA ARG A 248 8.80 -4.75 26.64
C ARG A 248 7.71 -4.59 25.60
N GLY A 249 7.22 -3.37 25.46
CA GLY A 249 6.25 -2.96 24.44
C GLY A 249 6.75 -1.79 23.62
N CYS A 250 6.51 -1.77 22.31
CA CYS A 250 6.73 -0.60 21.46
C CYS A 250 5.43 -0.18 20.78
N GLU A 251 5.00 1.07 20.97
CA GLU A 251 3.85 1.66 20.28
C GLU A 251 4.36 2.43 19.06
N CYS A 252 3.98 1.96 17.86
CA CYS A 252 4.46 2.47 16.58
C CYS A 252 3.32 2.83 15.60
N VAL A 253 2.09 3.07 16.09
CA VAL A 253 0.92 3.41 15.28
C VAL A 253 0.51 4.87 15.49
N GLY A 254 0.25 5.26 16.74
CA GLY A 254 -0.18 6.61 17.10
C GLY A 254 -1.70 6.80 17.13
N TYR A 255 -2.13 8.07 17.04
CA TYR A 255 -3.51 8.49 17.28
C TYR A 255 -4.55 7.98 16.27
N GLN A 256 -4.12 7.43 15.12
CA GLN A 256 -5.00 6.80 14.12
C GLN A 256 -5.03 5.26 14.26
N ALA A 257 -4.75 4.74 15.46
CA ALA A 257 -4.94 3.35 15.79
C ALA A 257 -6.41 2.91 15.61
N HIS A 258 -6.61 1.61 15.38
CA HIS A 258 -7.95 1.04 15.19
C HIS A 258 -8.22 -0.02 16.26
N ASP A 259 -9.48 -0.11 16.68
CA ASP A 259 -9.99 -1.23 17.46
C ASP A 259 -10.07 -2.51 16.59
N PRO A 260 -10.22 -3.70 17.18
CA PRO A 260 -10.36 -4.95 16.43
C PRO A 260 -11.49 -4.94 15.39
N GLU A 261 -12.54 -4.16 15.62
CA GLU A 261 -13.66 -3.97 14.69
C GLU A 261 -13.35 -3.05 13.50
N GLY A 262 -12.20 -2.36 13.50
CA GLY A 262 -11.82 -1.45 12.41
C GLY A 262 -12.30 -0.02 12.54
N ASN A 263 -12.70 0.41 13.74
CA ASN A 263 -12.97 1.81 14.04
C ASN A 263 -11.72 2.49 14.58
N GLU A 264 -11.48 3.74 14.16
CA GLU A 264 -10.41 4.57 14.71
C GLU A 264 -10.61 4.77 16.23
N ASP A 265 -9.69 4.25 17.03
CA ASP A 265 -9.59 4.45 18.47
C ASP A 265 -8.13 4.78 18.84
N PRO A 266 -7.83 6.04 19.21
CA PRO A 266 -6.47 6.46 19.57
C PRO A 266 -5.91 5.74 20.80
N ALA A 267 -6.73 5.09 21.62
CA ALA A 267 -6.28 4.38 22.81
C ALA A 267 -5.95 2.91 22.55
N ALA A 268 -6.36 2.33 21.42
CA ALA A 268 -6.37 0.89 21.18
C ALA A 268 -4.98 0.25 21.37
N THR A 269 -3.96 0.76 20.70
CA THR A 269 -2.60 0.20 20.77
C THR A 269 -1.95 0.41 22.13
N LEU A 270 -2.16 1.57 22.76
CA LEU A 270 -1.65 1.84 24.11
C LEU A 270 -2.27 0.89 25.15
N ASN A 271 -3.59 0.67 25.09
CA ASN A 271 -4.28 -0.23 26.00
C ASN A 271 -3.90 -1.69 25.76
N MET A 272 -3.77 -2.11 24.50
CA MET A 272 -3.24 -3.43 24.15
C MET A 272 -1.83 -3.65 24.72
N LEU A 273 -0.93 -2.67 24.64
CA LEU A 273 0.40 -2.75 25.24
C LEU A 273 0.37 -2.75 26.77
N ILE A 274 -0.46 -1.91 27.40
CA ILE A 274 -0.63 -1.91 28.86
C ILE A 274 -1.06 -3.29 29.35
N ASN A 275 -1.95 -3.96 28.63
CA ASN A 275 -2.47 -5.27 29.02
C ASN A 275 -1.51 -6.42 28.68
N SER A 276 -0.78 -6.36 27.56
CA SER A 276 0.14 -7.41 27.09
C SER A 276 1.55 -7.36 27.69
N VAL A 277 2.04 -6.20 28.14
CA VAL A 277 3.36 -6.05 28.77
C VAL A 277 3.29 -6.45 30.25
N ARG A 278 4.23 -7.24 30.76
CA ARG A 278 4.19 -7.75 32.14
C ARG A 278 4.26 -6.66 33.22
N PHE A 279 4.06 -7.07 34.47
CA PHE A 279 4.34 -6.24 35.64
C PHE A 279 5.80 -5.76 35.61
N THR A 280 6.02 -4.48 35.93
CA THR A 280 7.34 -3.80 35.88
C THR A 280 8.00 -3.73 34.50
N GLY A 281 7.28 -4.09 33.44
CA GLY A 281 7.74 -3.95 32.05
C GLY A 281 7.78 -2.49 31.59
N GLY A 282 8.43 -2.25 30.45
CA GLY A 282 8.57 -0.90 29.88
C GLY A 282 7.94 -0.77 28.50
N ILE A 283 7.32 0.38 28.25
CA ILE A 283 6.65 0.72 26.99
C ILE A 283 7.35 1.93 26.35
N GLY A 284 7.74 1.82 25.09
CA GLY A 284 8.26 2.93 24.29
C GLY A 284 7.25 3.37 23.25
N THR A 285 6.81 4.62 23.31
CA THR A 285 5.78 5.18 22.42
C THR A 285 6.39 6.18 21.44
N VAL A 286 6.46 5.79 20.18
CA VAL A 286 6.96 6.64 19.08
C VAL A 286 5.89 6.94 18.03
N GLY A 287 4.77 6.21 18.04
CA GLY A 287 3.59 6.61 17.27
C GLY A 287 3.19 8.04 17.60
N VAL A 288 2.72 8.77 16.59
CA VAL A 288 2.43 10.19 16.72
C VAL A 288 1.15 10.36 17.56
N PHE A 289 1.18 11.27 18.53
CA PHE A 289 -0.01 11.76 19.23
C PHE A 289 0.01 13.28 19.20
N VAL A 290 -1.01 13.87 18.59
CA VAL A 290 -1.09 15.32 18.38
C VAL A 290 -1.90 16.01 19.49
N PRO A 291 -1.57 17.27 19.84
CA PRO A 291 -2.30 18.02 20.86
C PRO A 291 -3.73 18.39 20.42
N GLN A 292 -4.00 18.39 19.12
CA GLN A 292 -5.30 18.64 18.52
C GLN A 292 -5.45 17.81 17.25
N ASP A 293 -6.62 17.23 17.07
CA ASP A 293 -6.98 16.47 15.87
C ASP A 293 -8.40 16.83 15.45
N PRO A 294 -8.59 17.91 14.67
CA PRO A 294 -9.91 18.36 14.27
C PRO A 294 -10.74 17.30 13.54
N GLY A 295 -10.10 16.30 12.92
CA GLY A 295 -10.72 15.22 12.18
C GLY A 295 -11.15 14.02 13.02
N ALA A 296 -10.77 13.95 14.30
CA ALA A 296 -11.16 12.84 15.17
C ALA A 296 -12.68 12.75 15.37
N LYS A 297 -13.20 11.52 15.44
CA LYS A 297 -14.64 11.27 15.70
C LYS A 297 -15.06 11.65 17.14
N GLY A 298 -14.19 11.46 18.12
CA GLY A 298 -14.49 11.68 19.54
C GLY A 298 -14.07 13.05 20.07
N GLU A 299 -14.88 13.66 20.94
CA GLU A 299 -14.62 15.00 21.51
C GLU A 299 -13.33 15.08 22.35
N LEU A 300 -12.95 13.98 23.01
CA LEU A 300 -11.67 13.90 23.72
C LEU A 300 -10.50 13.83 22.73
N ALA A 301 -10.60 12.96 21.73
CA ALA A 301 -9.58 12.77 20.70
C ALA A 301 -9.32 14.08 19.91
N LYS A 302 -10.36 14.86 19.62
CA LYS A 302 -10.21 16.19 18.99
C LYS A 302 -9.30 17.15 19.78
N GLN A 303 -9.25 16.98 21.09
CA GLN A 303 -8.43 17.75 22.02
C GLN A 303 -7.11 17.04 22.37
N GLY A 304 -6.71 16.02 21.60
CA GLY A 304 -5.52 15.21 21.86
C GLY A 304 -5.60 14.37 23.14
N LYS A 305 -6.81 14.17 23.71
CA LYS A 305 -7.00 13.41 24.94
C LYS A 305 -7.32 11.95 24.62
N VAL A 306 -6.48 11.05 25.11
CA VAL A 306 -6.58 9.61 24.88
C VAL A 306 -7.00 8.89 26.17
N ALA A 307 -8.01 8.04 26.09
CA ALA A 307 -8.56 7.31 27.22
C ALA A 307 -7.76 6.01 27.48
N ILE A 308 -6.55 6.15 28.02
CA ILE A 308 -5.69 5.01 28.33
C ILE A 308 -6.05 4.36 29.67
N ASP A 309 -5.77 3.05 29.79
CA ASP A 309 -5.95 2.22 30.99
C ASP A 309 -4.92 2.55 32.10
N PHE A 310 -4.85 3.82 32.50
CA PHE A 310 -3.82 4.31 33.41
C PHE A 310 -3.87 3.64 34.79
N GLY A 311 -5.07 3.25 35.25
CA GLY A 311 -5.23 2.47 36.49
C GLY A 311 -4.50 1.13 36.42
N THR A 312 -4.66 0.39 35.32
CA THR A 312 -3.96 -0.88 35.08
C THR A 312 -2.47 -0.67 34.91
N HIS A 313 -2.05 0.33 34.13
CA HIS A 313 -0.66 0.70 33.95
C HIS A 313 0.04 0.98 35.30
N TRP A 314 -0.62 1.76 36.17
CA TRP A 314 -0.15 2.08 37.51
C TRP A 314 -0.08 0.83 38.40
N PHE A 315 -1.13 -0.01 38.40
CA PHE A 315 -1.18 -1.22 39.23
C PHE A 315 -0.11 -2.24 38.84
N LYS A 316 0.25 -2.30 37.56
CA LYS A 316 1.32 -3.17 37.05
C LYS A 316 2.72 -2.61 37.33
N GLY A 317 2.84 -1.37 37.81
CA GLY A 317 4.13 -0.71 38.05
C GLY A 317 4.99 -0.59 36.79
N GLN A 318 4.35 -0.42 35.63
CA GLN A 318 5.02 -0.30 34.34
C GLN A 318 5.72 1.05 34.20
N THR A 319 6.68 1.12 33.28
CA THR A 319 7.29 2.38 32.83
C THR A 319 6.83 2.69 31.41
N MET A 320 6.71 3.98 31.08
CA MET A 320 6.38 4.41 29.71
C MET A 320 7.22 5.64 29.34
N GLY A 321 7.87 5.55 28.18
CA GLY A 321 8.62 6.62 27.56
C GLY A 321 8.00 7.03 26.23
N ASN A 322 8.08 8.31 25.86
CA ASN A 322 7.47 8.80 24.62
C ASN A 322 8.25 9.97 23.99
N GLY A 323 7.87 10.30 22.76
CA GLY A 323 8.27 11.51 22.05
C GLY A 323 8.97 11.23 20.72
N GLN A 324 9.24 12.30 19.98
CA GLN A 324 9.98 12.21 18.72
C GLN A 324 11.39 11.63 18.93
N ALA A 325 11.89 10.86 17.98
CA ALA A 325 13.23 10.29 18.10
C ALA A 325 14.33 11.37 18.02
N PRO A 326 15.27 11.43 18.98
CA PRO A 326 16.48 12.24 18.84
C PRO A 326 17.47 11.56 17.90
N VAL A 327 17.22 11.61 16.59
CA VAL A 327 17.93 10.81 15.57
C VAL A 327 19.45 10.91 15.68
N LYS A 328 20.01 12.10 15.95
CA LYS A 328 21.46 12.31 16.13
C LYS A 328 22.09 11.45 17.24
N ARG A 329 21.30 10.99 18.21
CA ARG A 329 21.76 10.08 19.27
C ARG A 329 22.07 8.69 18.72
N TYR A 330 21.40 8.26 17.65
CA TYR A 330 21.43 6.88 17.14
C TYR A 330 22.03 6.75 15.75
N ASN A 331 21.79 7.69 14.83
CA ASN A 331 22.08 7.47 13.42
C ASN A 331 23.54 7.10 13.10
N ARG A 332 24.53 7.63 13.83
CA ARG A 332 25.94 7.27 13.61
C ARG A 332 26.23 5.80 13.88
N ARG A 333 25.74 5.24 15.01
CA ARG A 333 25.98 3.83 15.36
C ARG A 333 25.15 2.90 14.48
N LEU A 334 23.96 3.31 14.07
CA LEU A 334 23.11 2.56 13.14
C LEU A 334 23.70 2.53 11.72
N ARG A 335 24.28 3.66 11.25
CA ARG A 335 25.10 3.69 10.03
C ARG A 335 26.23 2.68 10.08
N ASP A 336 26.94 2.60 11.20
CA ASP A 336 28.07 1.68 11.33
C ASP A 336 27.61 0.20 11.28
N LEU A 337 26.38 -0.10 11.73
CA LEU A 337 25.79 -1.44 11.56
C LEU A 337 25.45 -1.73 10.09
N ILE A 338 24.93 -0.76 9.34
CA ILE A 338 24.66 -0.92 7.90
C ILE A 338 25.98 -1.11 7.14
N ALA A 339 26.98 -0.27 7.43
CA ALA A 339 28.30 -0.35 6.81
C ALA A 339 28.96 -1.72 7.02
N ALA A 340 28.76 -2.33 8.20
CA ALA A 340 29.30 -3.63 8.58
C ALA A 340 28.39 -4.83 8.21
N ASP A 341 27.35 -4.61 7.40
CA ASP A 341 26.38 -5.63 6.97
C ASP A 341 25.71 -6.36 8.14
N LYS A 342 25.48 -5.63 9.25
CA LYS A 342 24.75 -6.10 10.45
C LYS A 342 23.31 -5.64 10.48
N ALA A 343 22.94 -4.67 9.65
CA ALA A 343 21.57 -4.22 9.46
C ALA A 343 21.35 -3.90 7.98
N LYS A 344 20.22 -4.36 7.43
CA LYS A 344 19.80 -4.06 6.06
C LYS A 344 18.38 -3.52 6.09
N PRO A 345 18.13 -2.30 6.60
CA PRO A 345 16.77 -1.77 6.79
C PRO A 345 15.98 -1.59 5.48
N SER A 346 16.63 -1.57 4.32
CA SER A 346 15.98 -1.49 3.00
C SER A 346 15.10 -2.68 2.63
N TRP A 347 15.11 -3.76 3.42
CA TRP A 347 14.29 -4.94 3.14
C TRP A 347 12.78 -4.68 3.10
N ILE A 348 12.32 -3.57 3.69
CA ILE A 348 10.92 -3.13 3.64
C ILE A 348 10.59 -2.22 2.43
N VAL A 349 11.59 -1.85 1.62
CA VAL A 349 11.38 -0.99 0.45
C VAL A 349 10.62 -1.79 -0.60
N SER A 350 9.38 -1.36 -0.89
CA SER A 350 8.53 -1.99 -1.89
C SER A 350 8.66 -1.36 -3.27
N HIS A 351 8.90 -0.05 -3.34
CA HIS A 351 8.94 0.71 -4.59
C HIS A 351 10.04 1.78 -4.54
N GLU A 352 10.67 1.97 -5.70
CA GLU A 352 11.50 3.13 -6.00
C GLU A 352 10.82 3.87 -7.14
N ILE A 353 10.53 5.15 -6.94
CA ILE A 353 9.75 5.97 -7.88
C ILE A 353 10.47 7.28 -8.15
N SER A 354 10.18 7.88 -9.30
CA SER A 354 10.66 9.22 -9.61
C SER A 354 9.89 10.28 -8.82
N LEU A 355 10.51 11.46 -8.62
CA LEU A 355 9.85 12.60 -7.97
C LEU A 355 8.53 12.97 -8.67
N ASP A 356 8.46 12.86 -10.00
CA ASP A 356 7.28 13.21 -10.80
C ASP A 356 6.07 12.31 -10.48
N GLN A 357 6.28 11.14 -9.89
CA GLN A 357 5.22 10.19 -9.49
C GLN A 357 4.79 10.34 -8.02
N ALA A 358 5.34 11.30 -7.28
CA ALA A 358 5.10 11.42 -5.84
C ALA A 358 3.60 11.58 -5.50
N ALA A 359 2.83 12.32 -6.29
CA ALA A 359 1.40 12.51 -6.04
C ALA A 359 0.62 11.18 -6.07
N ASP A 360 0.94 10.32 -7.04
CA ASP A 360 0.34 9.00 -7.17
C ASP A 360 0.76 8.10 -6.01
N ALA A 361 2.03 8.18 -5.62
CA ALA A 361 2.56 7.43 -4.49
C ALA A 361 1.92 7.83 -3.16
N TYR A 362 1.64 9.11 -2.94
CA TYR A 362 0.90 9.57 -1.76
C TYR A 362 -0.52 8.98 -1.74
N ARG A 363 -1.23 8.96 -2.87
CA ARG A 363 -2.55 8.33 -2.96
C ARG A 363 -2.49 6.83 -2.65
N ASN A 364 -1.53 6.12 -3.23
CA ASN A 364 -1.38 4.67 -3.03
C ASN A 364 -0.97 4.35 -1.58
N PHE A 365 -0.09 5.16 -0.99
CA PHE A 365 0.36 4.98 0.39
C PHE A 365 -0.74 5.31 1.41
N ASP A 366 -1.57 6.33 1.13
CA ASP A 366 -2.76 6.70 1.91
C ASP A 366 -3.85 5.62 1.86
N ALA A 367 -4.01 4.95 0.72
CA ALA A 367 -4.87 3.77 0.58
C ALA A 367 -4.38 2.56 1.41
N ARG A 368 -3.23 2.68 2.10
CA ARG A 368 -2.68 1.76 3.12
C ARG A 368 -2.49 0.31 2.64
N GLY A 369 -2.39 0.09 1.34
CA GLY A 369 -2.26 -1.26 0.78
C GLY A 369 -3.58 -2.00 0.65
N ARG A 370 -4.71 -1.32 0.41
CA ARG A 370 -5.66 -1.92 -0.55
C ARG A 370 -4.84 -2.11 -1.81
N THR A 371 -4.50 -3.36 -2.09
CA THR A 371 -3.77 -3.74 -3.28
C THR A 371 -4.62 -3.33 -4.46
N ASP A 372 -4.41 -2.12 -4.96
CA ASP A 372 -4.33 -1.91 -6.39
C ASP A 372 -3.19 -2.82 -6.84
N MET A 373 -3.50 -4.12 -6.99
CA MET A 373 -2.84 -4.95 -7.96
C MET A 373 -2.77 -4.06 -9.18
N ALA A 374 -1.56 -3.79 -9.67
CA ALA A 374 -1.37 -3.15 -10.96
C ALA A 374 -1.95 -4.12 -12.01
N ALA A 375 -3.27 -4.15 -12.10
CA ALA A 375 -4.06 -4.85 -13.08
C ALA A 375 -3.82 -4.08 -14.37
N ASP A 376 -3.05 -4.67 -15.26
CA ASP A 376 -2.86 -4.13 -16.60
C ASP A 376 -4.04 -4.57 -17.47
N LEU A 377 -4.96 -3.64 -17.69
CA LEU A 377 -6.10 -3.78 -18.58
C LEU A 377 -5.80 -3.20 -19.96
N GLN A 378 -4.52 -3.03 -20.34
CA GLN A 378 -4.16 -2.58 -21.68
C GLN A 378 -4.83 -3.40 -22.77
N GLY A 379 -5.48 -2.70 -23.71
CA GLY A 379 -6.21 -3.30 -24.82
C GLY A 379 -7.62 -3.81 -24.47
N LYS A 380 -8.03 -3.79 -23.19
CA LYS A 380 -9.41 -4.09 -22.79
C LYS A 380 -10.34 -2.94 -23.12
N ARG A 381 -11.54 -3.24 -23.61
CA ARG A 381 -12.59 -2.25 -23.90
C ARG A 381 -13.79 -2.47 -22.97
N VAL A 382 -14.26 -1.43 -22.30
CA VAL A 382 -15.40 -1.51 -21.38
C VAL A 382 -16.53 -0.60 -21.86
N ALA A 383 -17.71 -1.18 -22.06
CA ALA A 383 -18.92 -0.42 -22.34
C ALA A 383 -19.51 0.12 -21.03
N ILE A 384 -19.83 1.41 -20.98
CA ILE A 384 -20.59 2.03 -19.91
C ILE A 384 -21.99 2.34 -20.46
N LEU A 385 -23.01 1.59 -20.08
CA LEU A 385 -24.37 1.80 -20.58
C LEU A 385 -25.12 2.77 -19.65
N ALA A 386 -25.38 3.97 -20.13
CA ALA A 386 -26.01 5.04 -19.37
C ALA A 386 -26.97 5.88 -20.22
N ALA A 387 -28.00 6.44 -19.59
CA ALA A 387 -28.99 7.34 -20.15
C ALA A 387 -29.11 8.63 -19.30
N ASP A 388 -30.00 9.53 -19.71
CA ASP A 388 -30.37 10.72 -18.94
C ASP A 388 -30.72 10.35 -17.48
N GLY A 389 -30.13 11.06 -16.52
CA GLY A 389 -30.37 10.85 -15.09
C GLY A 389 -29.33 10.00 -14.37
N VAL A 390 -28.20 9.68 -15.01
CA VAL A 390 -27.11 8.89 -14.41
C VAL A 390 -26.50 9.61 -13.21
N GLU A 391 -26.26 8.90 -12.12
CA GLU A 391 -25.53 9.46 -10.98
C GLU A 391 -24.06 9.68 -11.37
N ARG A 392 -23.62 10.95 -11.35
CA ARG A 392 -22.32 11.35 -11.91
C ARG A 392 -21.16 10.53 -11.35
N VAL A 393 -21.14 10.37 -10.02
CA VAL A 393 -20.03 9.72 -9.32
C VAL A 393 -19.95 8.23 -9.61
N GLU A 394 -21.09 7.60 -9.91
CA GLU A 394 -21.18 6.17 -10.22
C GLU A 394 -20.75 5.84 -11.65
N LEU A 395 -20.64 6.85 -12.52
CA LEU A 395 -20.02 6.74 -13.85
C LEU A 395 -18.54 7.13 -13.80
N GLU A 396 -18.22 8.30 -13.23
CA GLU A 396 -16.85 8.85 -13.27
C GLU A 396 -15.84 8.01 -12.51
N GLN A 397 -16.15 7.61 -11.27
CA GLN A 397 -15.13 6.93 -10.45
C GLN A 397 -14.78 5.53 -10.99
N PRO A 398 -15.73 4.67 -11.38
CA PRO A 398 -15.37 3.38 -11.97
C PRO A 398 -14.71 3.53 -13.34
N ARG A 399 -15.12 4.54 -14.14
CA ARG A 399 -14.46 4.88 -15.41
C ARG A 399 -13.00 5.25 -15.18
N GLU A 400 -12.72 6.16 -14.26
CA GLU A 400 -11.36 6.58 -13.94
C GLU A 400 -10.50 5.43 -13.42
N ALA A 401 -11.07 4.52 -12.63
CA ALA A 401 -10.37 3.33 -12.15
C ALA A 401 -10.00 2.38 -13.30
N LEU A 402 -10.94 2.11 -14.21
CA LEU A 402 -10.72 1.29 -15.41
C LEU A 402 -9.69 1.91 -16.35
N GLU A 403 -9.80 3.20 -16.64
CA GLU A 403 -8.87 3.92 -17.52
C GLU A 403 -7.46 4.00 -16.91
N ARG A 404 -7.36 4.19 -15.58
CA ARG A 404 -6.08 4.15 -14.86
C ARG A 404 -5.43 2.77 -14.91
N ALA A 405 -6.24 1.72 -14.89
CA ALA A 405 -5.77 0.34 -15.09
C ALA A 405 -5.43 0.03 -16.56
N GLY A 406 -5.64 0.96 -17.51
CA GLY A 406 -5.25 0.82 -18.91
C GLY A 406 -6.38 0.39 -19.86
N ALA A 407 -7.60 0.22 -19.36
CA ALA A 407 -8.76 -0.08 -20.20
C ALA A 407 -9.23 1.16 -20.98
N GLN A 408 -9.83 0.93 -22.15
CA GLN A 408 -10.56 1.96 -22.89
C GLN A 408 -12.04 1.88 -22.52
N THR A 409 -12.66 3.02 -22.17
CA THR A 409 -14.09 3.05 -21.84
C THR A 409 -14.88 3.86 -22.88
N GLU A 410 -16.09 3.41 -23.18
CA GLU A 410 -17.03 4.10 -24.08
C GLU A 410 -18.41 4.18 -23.44
N VAL A 411 -19.00 5.37 -23.45
CA VAL A 411 -20.36 5.61 -22.96
C VAL A 411 -21.36 5.30 -24.08
N LEU A 412 -22.11 4.21 -23.91
CA LEU A 412 -23.21 3.83 -24.78
C LEU A 412 -24.54 4.32 -24.20
N SER A 413 -25.42 4.84 -25.07
CA SER A 413 -26.74 5.35 -24.68
C SER A 413 -27.84 4.95 -25.66
N ILE A 414 -29.09 5.23 -25.30
CA ILE A 414 -30.30 5.03 -26.11
C ILE A 414 -30.59 6.23 -27.05
N HIS A 415 -29.84 7.31 -26.93
CA HIS A 415 -29.87 8.45 -27.85
C HIS A 415 -28.49 9.09 -27.99
N ASP A 416 -28.28 9.86 -29.06
CA ASP A 416 -27.00 10.51 -29.36
C ASP A 416 -26.84 11.86 -28.63
N GLY A 417 -25.67 12.47 -28.78
CA GLY A 417 -25.36 13.78 -28.20
C GLY A 417 -24.82 13.68 -26.78
N GLU A 418 -25.58 14.21 -25.82
CA GLU A 418 -25.18 14.28 -24.41
C GLU A 418 -26.30 13.76 -23.50
N ILE A 419 -25.92 12.98 -22.48
CA ILE A 419 -26.82 12.55 -21.40
C ILE A 419 -26.61 13.45 -20.16
N LYS A 420 -27.69 13.77 -19.45
CA LYS A 420 -27.65 14.60 -18.24
C LYS A 420 -27.29 13.78 -17.02
N ALA A 421 -26.30 14.24 -16.27
CA ALA A 421 -25.90 13.64 -15.01
C ALA A 421 -26.63 14.29 -13.83
N ARG A 422 -26.82 13.50 -12.77
CA ARG A 422 -27.41 13.91 -11.50
C ARG A 422 -26.42 13.76 -10.36
N LYS A 423 -26.68 14.49 -9.29
CA LYS A 423 -26.04 14.33 -7.98
C LYS A 423 -27.13 14.00 -6.96
N ASN A 424 -26.92 12.91 -6.22
CA ASN A 424 -27.90 12.36 -5.26
C ASN A 424 -29.29 12.20 -5.89
N ASP A 425 -29.36 11.65 -7.12
CA ASP A 425 -30.58 11.49 -7.94
C ASP A 425 -31.34 12.76 -8.36
N LEU A 426 -31.12 13.90 -7.72
CA LEU A 426 -32.01 15.06 -7.81
C LEU A 426 -31.33 16.27 -8.46
N ASP A 427 -30.12 16.60 -8.01
CA ASP A 427 -29.46 17.84 -8.39
C ASP A 427 -28.80 17.71 -9.76
N GLU A 428 -28.80 18.79 -10.55
CA GLU A 428 -28.09 18.81 -11.84
C GLU A 428 -26.57 18.71 -11.62
N ALA A 429 -25.92 17.79 -12.35
CA ALA A 429 -24.49 17.53 -12.23
C ALA A 429 -23.76 17.57 -13.58
N GLY A 430 -24.23 18.37 -14.55
CA GLY A 430 -23.61 18.48 -15.87
C GLY A 430 -24.05 17.38 -16.84
N THR A 431 -23.22 17.10 -17.85
CA THR A 431 -23.52 16.14 -18.92
C THR A 431 -22.32 15.23 -19.23
N PHE A 432 -22.59 14.10 -19.88
CA PHE A 432 -21.59 13.23 -20.50
C PHE A 432 -21.86 13.11 -22.00
N THR A 433 -20.81 13.17 -22.81
CA THR A 433 -20.89 12.87 -24.24
C THR A 433 -21.15 11.38 -24.45
N VAL A 434 -22.04 11.07 -25.38
CA VAL A 434 -22.32 9.69 -25.81
C VAL A 434 -21.34 9.30 -26.91
N ASP A 435 -20.61 8.20 -26.70
CA ASP A 435 -19.61 7.69 -27.64
C ASP A 435 -20.25 6.79 -28.72
N GLY A 436 -21.37 6.15 -28.41
CA GLY A 436 -22.13 5.30 -29.35
C GLY A 436 -23.55 4.99 -28.91
N LEU A 437 -24.38 4.54 -29.84
CA LEU A 437 -25.73 4.06 -29.54
C LEU A 437 -25.69 2.57 -29.19
N VAL A 438 -26.41 2.16 -28.15
CA VAL A 438 -26.50 0.74 -27.75
C VAL A 438 -27.08 -0.15 -28.85
N ALA A 439 -27.97 0.40 -29.68
CA ALA A 439 -28.57 -0.30 -30.82
C ALA A 439 -27.56 -0.68 -31.92
N ASP A 440 -26.41 0.01 -31.97
CA ASP A 440 -25.36 -0.21 -32.97
C ASP A 440 -24.17 -1.01 -32.41
N ALA A 441 -24.17 -1.34 -31.11
CA ALA A 441 -23.06 -1.99 -30.41
C ALA A 441 -23.22 -3.52 -30.35
N SER A 442 -22.10 -4.25 -30.41
CA SER A 442 -22.07 -5.70 -30.18
C SER A 442 -21.36 -6.06 -28.88
N VAL A 443 -21.83 -7.09 -28.18
CA VAL A 443 -21.14 -7.67 -27.01
C VAL A 443 -19.71 -8.12 -27.37
N GLY A 444 -19.45 -8.46 -28.64
CA GLY A 444 -18.12 -8.84 -29.12
C GLY A 444 -17.11 -7.70 -29.08
N ASP A 445 -17.56 -6.45 -29.09
CA ASP A 445 -16.70 -5.26 -29.19
C ASP A 445 -16.04 -4.88 -27.86
N TYR A 446 -16.54 -5.43 -26.74
CA TYR A 446 -16.19 -5.03 -25.38
C TYR A 446 -15.87 -6.24 -24.51
N ASP A 447 -14.93 -6.11 -23.60
CA ASP A 447 -14.54 -7.12 -22.61
C ASP A 447 -15.43 -7.11 -21.37
N ALA A 448 -16.05 -5.97 -21.04
CA ALA A 448 -16.92 -5.85 -19.88
C ALA A 448 -18.02 -4.78 -20.07
N LEU A 449 -19.02 -4.81 -19.19
CA LEU A 449 -20.14 -3.86 -19.13
C LEU A 449 -20.27 -3.23 -17.75
N LEU A 450 -20.35 -1.90 -17.68
CA LEU A 450 -20.66 -1.13 -16.48
C LEU A 450 -22.06 -0.51 -16.58
N LEU A 451 -22.85 -0.69 -15.53
CA LEU A 451 -24.21 -0.22 -15.35
C LEU A 451 -24.27 0.73 -14.14
N PRO A 452 -23.99 2.03 -14.32
CA PRO A 452 -24.12 3.01 -13.25
C PRO A 452 -25.58 3.16 -12.83
N GLY A 453 -25.82 3.63 -11.60
CA GLY A 453 -27.16 3.91 -11.09
C GLY A 453 -27.61 5.33 -11.41
N GLY A 454 -28.27 5.95 -10.44
CA GLY A 454 -29.06 7.17 -10.61
C GLY A 454 -30.49 6.83 -11.03
N THR A 455 -31.48 6.88 -10.14
CA THR A 455 -32.84 6.32 -10.29
C THR A 455 -33.45 6.43 -11.70
N VAL A 456 -33.32 7.59 -12.36
CA VAL A 456 -33.91 7.85 -13.70
C VAL A 456 -33.15 7.13 -14.83
N ASN A 457 -31.85 6.93 -14.70
CA ASN A 457 -31.01 6.27 -15.71
C ASN A 457 -31.45 4.81 -15.97
N PRO A 458 -31.40 3.88 -14.99
CA PRO A 458 -31.82 2.51 -15.22
C PRO A 458 -33.33 2.37 -15.47
N ASP A 459 -34.17 3.35 -15.06
CA ASP A 459 -35.59 3.38 -15.41
C ASP A 459 -35.82 3.64 -16.91
N GLN A 460 -34.99 4.48 -17.54
CA GLN A 460 -35.03 4.67 -18.99
C GLN A 460 -34.44 3.48 -19.75
N LEU A 461 -33.31 2.93 -19.27
CA LEU A 461 -32.67 1.79 -19.93
C LEU A 461 -33.56 0.54 -19.95
N ARG A 462 -34.33 0.28 -18.88
CA ARG A 462 -35.19 -0.91 -18.79
C ARG A 462 -36.44 -0.88 -19.67
N VAL A 463 -36.82 0.28 -20.22
CA VAL A 463 -37.93 0.34 -21.18
C VAL A 463 -37.47 0.27 -22.64
N ASP A 464 -36.16 0.38 -22.86
CA ASP A 464 -35.54 0.27 -24.18
C ASP A 464 -35.16 -1.18 -24.50
N LYS A 465 -35.57 -1.67 -25.67
CA LYS A 465 -35.40 -3.09 -26.01
C LYS A 465 -33.96 -3.44 -26.35
N ASP A 466 -33.22 -2.50 -26.93
CA ASP A 466 -31.85 -2.73 -27.37
C ASP A 466 -30.92 -2.73 -26.15
N ALA A 467 -31.12 -1.79 -25.21
CA ALA A 467 -30.44 -1.79 -23.91
C ALA A 467 -30.68 -3.09 -23.12
N VAL A 468 -31.95 -3.54 -23.01
CA VAL A 468 -32.30 -4.77 -22.29
C VAL A 468 -31.68 -6.01 -22.96
N SER A 469 -31.70 -6.08 -24.30
CA SER A 469 -31.05 -7.19 -25.00
C SER A 469 -29.54 -7.17 -24.82
N PHE A 470 -28.91 -6.01 -24.95
CA PHE A 470 -27.46 -5.86 -24.80
C PHE A 470 -26.99 -6.33 -23.41
N VAL A 471 -27.69 -5.95 -22.36
CA VAL A 471 -27.41 -6.40 -20.97
C VAL A 471 -27.56 -7.92 -20.84
N ARG A 472 -28.65 -8.50 -21.35
CA ARG A 472 -28.88 -9.96 -21.32
C ARG A 472 -27.75 -10.70 -22.03
N ASP A 473 -27.44 -10.27 -23.25
CA ASP A 473 -26.45 -10.92 -24.11
C ASP A 473 -25.05 -10.82 -23.48
N PHE A 474 -24.73 -9.71 -22.81
CA PHE A 474 -23.49 -9.55 -22.04
C PHE A 474 -23.39 -10.54 -20.89
N VAL A 475 -24.44 -10.67 -20.07
CA VAL A 475 -24.45 -11.60 -18.93
C VAL A 475 -24.37 -13.05 -19.40
N GLU A 476 -25.09 -13.41 -20.47
CA GLU A 476 -25.08 -14.76 -21.05
C GLU A 476 -23.74 -15.12 -21.71
N SER A 477 -23.00 -14.13 -22.21
CA SER A 477 -21.64 -14.35 -22.75
C SER A 477 -20.62 -14.79 -21.71
N GLY A 478 -20.91 -14.60 -20.41
CA GLY A 478 -19.99 -14.87 -19.31
C GLY A 478 -18.98 -13.75 -19.05
N LYS A 479 -18.96 -12.69 -19.86
CA LYS A 479 -18.13 -11.51 -19.64
C LYS A 479 -18.54 -10.76 -18.36
N PRO A 480 -17.61 -10.08 -17.67
CA PRO A 480 -17.92 -9.30 -16.47
C PRO A 480 -18.97 -8.20 -16.74
N VAL A 481 -19.98 -8.13 -15.87
CA VAL A 481 -20.99 -7.07 -15.86
C VAL A 481 -21.11 -6.51 -14.44
N ALA A 482 -20.90 -5.21 -14.31
CA ALA A 482 -20.87 -4.51 -13.03
C ALA A 482 -22.06 -3.55 -12.91
N ALA A 483 -22.82 -3.62 -11.82
CA ALA A 483 -23.98 -2.75 -11.61
C ALA A 483 -24.03 -2.20 -10.17
N ILE A 484 -24.22 -0.89 -10.03
CA ILE A 484 -24.25 -0.24 -8.72
C ILE A 484 -25.58 0.47 -8.47
N CYS A 485 -25.97 0.56 -7.20
CA CYS A 485 -27.11 1.36 -6.77
C CYS A 485 -28.44 0.87 -7.37
N HIS A 486 -29.09 1.65 -8.24
CA HIS A 486 -30.29 1.26 -9.00
C HIS A 486 -29.99 0.56 -10.33
N GLY A 487 -28.74 0.54 -10.78
CA GLY A 487 -28.27 -0.14 -11.99
C GLY A 487 -28.83 -1.57 -12.14
N PRO A 488 -28.91 -2.40 -11.07
CA PRO A 488 -29.48 -3.74 -11.12
C PRO A 488 -30.94 -3.85 -11.62
N TRP A 489 -31.73 -2.76 -11.73
CA TRP A 489 -33.03 -2.83 -12.40
C TRP A 489 -32.94 -3.30 -13.86
N THR A 490 -31.85 -2.97 -14.56
CA THR A 490 -31.63 -3.44 -15.94
C THR A 490 -31.36 -4.96 -15.97
N LEU A 491 -30.69 -5.52 -14.96
CA LEU A 491 -30.48 -6.96 -14.80
C LEU A 491 -31.80 -7.71 -14.52
N ILE A 492 -32.71 -7.09 -13.78
CA ILE A 492 -34.06 -7.62 -13.54
C ILE A 492 -34.82 -7.71 -14.86
N GLU A 493 -34.86 -6.62 -15.62
CA GLU A 493 -35.60 -6.57 -16.89
C GLU A 493 -35.00 -7.50 -17.95
N ALA A 494 -33.68 -7.62 -17.99
CA ALA A 494 -32.97 -8.58 -18.85
C ALA A 494 -33.26 -10.04 -18.49
N GLY A 495 -33.86 -10.32 -17.32
CA GLY A 495 -34.20 -11.67 -16.87
C GLY A 495 -33.02 -12.48 -16.35
N VAL A 496 -31.92 -11.82 -15.96
CA VAL A 496 -30.63 -12.46 -15.62
C VAL A 496 -30.30 -12.43 -14.12
N ALA A 497 -31.20 -11.91 -13.29
CA ALA A 497 -31.04 -11.84 -11.84
C ALA A 497 -31.40 -13.14 -11.09
N ALA A 498 -32.21 -14.01 -11.69
CA ALA A 498 -32.73 -15.21 -11.02
C ALA A 498 -31.62 -16.20 -10.64
N GLY A 499 -31.59 -16.62 -9.37
CA GLY A 499 -30.60 -17.56 -8.84
C GLY A 499 -29.21 -16.97 -8.61
N ARG A 500 -29.07 -15.65 -8.70
CA ARG A 500 -27.82 -14.92 -8.43
C ARG A 500 -27.82 -14.34 -7.02
N THR A 501 -26.65 -14.27 -6.39
CA THR A 501 -26.46 -13.51 -5.15
C THR A 501 -26.02 -12.09 -5.51
N LEU A 502 -26.81 -11.08 -5.12
CA LEU A 502 -26.61 -9.68 -5.53
C LEU A 502 -26.79 -8.73 -4.34
N THR A 503 -26.26 -7.51 -4.48
CA THR A 503 -26.61 -6.37 -3.63
C THR A 503 -27.10 -5.19 -4.48
N SER A 504 -27.63 -4.16 -3.82
CA SER A 504 -28.19 -2.97 -4.50
C SER A 504 -28.53 -1.87 -3.52
N PHE A 505 -28.93 -0.72 -4.06
CA PHE A 505 -29.56 0.33 -3.26
C PHE A 505 -30.78 -0.21 -2.51
N PRO A 506 -31.02 0.20 -1.24
CA PRO A 506 -32.05 -0.41 -0.40
C PRO A 506 -33.45 -0.45 -1.01
N SER A 507 -33.83 0.56 -1.80
CA SER A 507 -35.20 0.67 -2.36
C SER A 507 -35.54 -0.40 -3.39
N ILE A 508 -34.55 -1.00 -4.05
CA ILE A 508 -34.79 -1.97 -5.15
C ILE A 508 -34.57 -3.43 -4.72
N ARG A 509 -34.16 -3.67 -3.46
CA ARG A 509 -33.88 -5.03 -2.95
C ARG A 509 -35.10 -5.94 -3.04
N THR A 510 -36.31 -5.39 -2.87
CA THR A 510 -37.55 -6.16 -3.01
C THR A 510 -37.78 -6.57 -4.47
N ASP A 511 -37.49 -5.71 -5.43
CA ASP A 511 -37.61 -6.02 -6.86
C ASP A 511 -36.66 -7.16 -7.24
N LEU A 512 -35.41 -7.11 -6.76
CA LEU A 512 -34.41 -8.17 -6.99
C LEU A 512 -34.86 -9.52 -6.40
N ARG A 513 -35.39 -9.52 -5.17
CA ARG A 513 -35.93 -10.75 -4.56
C ARG A 513 -37.13 -11.30 -5.36
N ASN A 514 -38.01 -10.42 -5.83
CA ASN A 514 -39.15 -10.82 -6.66
C ASN A 514 -38.70 -11.40 -8.02
N ALA A 515 -37.58 -10.92 -8.55
CA ALA A 515 -36.93 -11.46 -9.75
C ALA A 515 -36.15 -12.77 -9.49
N GLY A 516 -36.13 -13.27 -8.25
CA GLY A 516 -35.52 -14.53 -7.87
C GLY A 516 -34.03 -14.44 -7.48
N ALA A 517 -33.49 -13.26 -7.23
CA ALA A 517 -32.14 -13.08 -6.70
C ALA A 517 -32.09 -13.31 -5.18
N ASP A 518 -30.95 -13.80 -4.68
CA ASP A 518 -30.60 -13.80 -3.27
C ASP A 518 -29.92 -12.47 -2.92
N VAL A 519 -30.59 -11.63 -2.11
CA VAL A 519 -30.17 -10.23 -1.90
C VAL A 519 -29.54 -10.04 -0.53
N VAL A 520 -28.25 -9.71 -0.52
CA VAL A 520 -27.44 -9.48 0.69
C VAL A 520 -27.08 -8.00 0.87
N ASP A 521 -26.77 -7.61 2.11
CA ASP A 521 -26.33 -6.25 2.45
C ASP A 521 -24.81 -6.24 2.66
N GLN A 522 -24.07 -6.11 1.56
CA GLN A 522 -22.61 -6.07 1.52
C GLN A 522 -22.18 -4.95 0.58
N ASP A 523 -21.03 -4.34 0.85
CA ASP A 523 -20.49 -3.23 0.07
C ASP A 523 -20.36 -3.60 -1.42
N VAL A 524 -19.86 -4.81 -1.69
CA VAL A 524 -19.74 -5.40 -3.03
C VAL A 524 -20.06 -6.89 -2.96
N VAL A 525 -20.74 -7.40 -3.99
CA VAL A 525 -21.00 -8.83 -4.20
C VAL A 525 -20.49 -9.20 -5.58
N VAL A 526 -19.60 -10.19 -5.64
CA VAL A 526 -19.18 -10.84 -6.88
C VAL A 526 -19.78 -12.23 -6.92
N ASP A 527 -20.71 -12.47 -7.85
CA ASP A 527 -21.27 -13.79 -8.12
C ASP A 527 -21.01 -14.12 -9.59
N LYS A 528 -20.10 -15.05 -9.86
CA LYS A 528 -19.61 -15.40 -11.21
C LYS A 528 -19.17 -14.13 -11.96
N ASN A 529 -19.85 -13.80 -13.06
CA ASN A 529 -19.55 -12.63 -13.88
C ASN A 529 -20.35 -11.37 -13.49
N LEU A 530 -21.20 -11.41 -12.46
CA LEU A 530 -21.92 -10.22 -11.98
C LEU A 530 -21.22 -9.63 -10.77
N ILE A 531 -20.96 -8.32 -10.83
CA ILE A 531 -20.41 -7.53 -9.73
C ILE A 531 -21.48 -6.51 -9.36
N THR A 532 -21.93 -6.49 -8.12
CA THR A 532 -22.96 -5.53 -7.67
C THR A 532 -22.55 -4.78 -6.41
N SER A 533 -23.00 -3.53 -6.27
CA SER A 533 -22.70 -2.67 -5.12
C SER A 533 -23.88 -1.77 -4.74
N ARG A 534 -23.94 -1.27 -3.51
CA ARG A 534 -25.17 -0.70 -2.95
C ARG A 534 -25.36 0.78 -3.26
N SER A 535 -24.29 1.57 -3.21
CA SER A 535 -24.40 3.03 -3.20
C SER A 535 -23.07 3.71 -3.52
N PRO A 536 -23.06 5.04 -3.73
CA PRO A 536 -21.82 5.79 -3.94
C PRO A 536 -20.75 5.63 -2.84
N GLU A 537 -21.15 5.29 -1.62
CA GLU A 537 -20.22 5.06 -0.50
C GLU A 537 -19.30 3.85 -0.73
N ASP A 538 -19.74 2.90 -1.55
CA ASP A 538 -19.06 1.64 -1.83
C ASP A 538 -18.20 1.69 -3.12
N LEU A 539 -18.14 2.85 -3.80
CA LEU A 539 -17.45 3.02 -5.09
C LEU A 539 -15.98 2.57 -5.11
N PRO A 540 -15.17 2.80 -4.05
CA PRO A 540 -13.80 2.31 -4.03
C PRO A 540 -13.73 0.78 -4.13
N ALA A 541 -14.52 0.07 -3.32
CA ALA A 541 -14.55 -1.40 -3.32
C ALA A 541 -15.15 -1.93 -4.63
N PHE A 542 -16.18 -1.25 -5.17
CA PHE A 542 -16.81 -1.63 -6.42
C PHE A 542 -15.85 -1.51 -7.60
N SER A 543 -15.13 -0.41 -7.69
CA SER A 543 -14.15 -0.16 -8.77
C SER A 543 -13.00 -1.16 -8.74
N GLU A 544 -12.49 -1.49 -7.54
CA GLU A 544 -11.47 -2.51 -7.34
C GLU A 544 -11.95 -3.89 -7.81
N ALA A 545 -13.18 -4.28 -7.45
CA ALA A 545 -13.75 -5.56 -7.86
C ALA A 545 -13.91 -5.69 -9.38
N ILE A 546 -14.27 -4.60 -10.07
CA ILE A 546 -14.33 -4.58 -11.54
C ILE A 546 -12.93 -4.80 -12.11
N VAL A 547 -11.96 -3.99 -11.71
CA VAL A 547 -10.59 -4.05 -12.22
C VAL A 547 -9.99 -5.45 -11.99
N SER A 548 -10.18 -6.00 -10.79
CA SER A 548 -9.72 -7.35 -10.43
C SER A 548 -10.36 -8.44 -11.31
N GLN A 549 -11.68 -8.38 -11.51
CA GLN A 549 -12.39 -9.38 -12.33
C GLN A 549 -11.96 -9.33 -13.80
N LEU A 550 -11.64 -8.15 -14.33
CA LEU A 550 -11.17 -7.97 -15.72
C LEU A 550 -9.72 -8.40 -15.91
N ALA A 551 -8.88 -8.30 -14.88
CA ALA A 551 -7.47 -8.69 -14.93
C ALA A 551 -7.29 -10.22 -14.99
N GLY A 552 -8.27 -10.99 -14.51
CA GLY A 552 -8.20 -12.44 -14.44
C GLY A 552 -7.33 -12.96 -13.29
N THR A 553 -7.37 -14.28 -13.04
CA THR A 553 -6.48 -14.96 -12.09
C THR A 553 -5.43 -15.73 -12.89
N PRO A 554 -4.12 -15.48 -12.70
CA PRO A 554 -3.07 -16.25 -13.36
C PRO A 554 -3.24 -17.75 -13.09
N THR A 555 -3.08 -18.56 -14.13
CA THR A 555 -3.14 -20.02 -14.00
C THR A 555 -1.72 -20.59 -14.07
N LYS A 556 -1.50 -21.68 -13.33
CA LYS A 556 -0.19 -22.34 -13.23
C LYS A 556 -0.35 -23.82 -13.52
N GLU A 557 0.62 -24.37 -14.22
CA GLU A 557 0.70 -25.80 -14.54
C GLU A 557 2.06 -26.35 -14.16
N GLU A 558 2.09 -27.58 -13.67
CA GLU A 558 3.32 -28.32 -13.44
C GLU A 558 3.25 -29.67 -14.13
N GLU A 559 4.28 -29.97 -14.91
CA GLU A 559 4.48 -31.27 -15.54
C GLU A 559 5.68 -31.97 -14.91
N LYS A 560 5.54 -33.26 -14.55
CA LYS A 560 6.62 -34.07 -13.97
C LYS A 560 6.83 -35.36 -14.73
N PHE A 561 8.10 -35.71 -14.99
CA PHE A 561 8.48 -36.94 -15.67
C PHE A 561 9.87 -37.43 -15.26
N ASP A 562 10.11 -38.73 -15.42
CA ASP A 562 11.40 -39.36 -15.13
C ASP A 562 12.12 -39.72 -16.43
N ALA A 563 13.41 -39.38 -16.52
CA ALA A 563 14.27 -39.83 -17.60
C ALA A 563 14.38 -41.35 -17.64
N LEU A 564 14.39 -41.93 -18.85
CA LEU A 564 14.70 -43.33 -19.04
C LEU A 564 16.18 -43.60 -18.67
N PRO A 565 16.53 -44.81 -18.23
CA PRO A 565 17.89 -45.11 -17.76
C PRO A 565 18.98 -44.75 -18.79
N GLY A 566 19.90 -43.86 -18.41
CA GLY A 566 21.00 -43.41 -19.27
C GLY A 566 20.64 -42.30 -20.26
N LYS A 567 19.45 -41.68 -20.12
CA LYS A 567 18.97 -40.57 -20.94
C LYS A 567 18.98 -39.22 -20.22
N GLU A 568 19.52 -39.15 -19.01
CA GLU A 568 19.42 -37.98 -18.12
C GLU A 568 20.05 -36.71 -18.70
N ASP A 569 21.14 -36.85 -19.46
CA ASP A 569 21.79 -35.74 -20.15
C ASP A 569 21.04 -35.36 -21.44
N ASP A 570 20.50 -36.33 -22.18
CA ASP A 570 19.66 -36.09 -23.36
C ASP A 570 18.36 -35.33 -22.98
N VAL A 571 17.75 -35.67 -21.84
CA VAL A 571 16.56 -34.96 -21.31
C VAL A 571 16.90 -33.52 -20.95
N LYS A 572 18.08 -33.30 -20.35
CA LYS A 572 18.54 -31.95 -20.03
C LYS A 572 18.72 -31.11 -21.30
N GLU A 573 19.39 -31.66 -22.32
CA GLU A 573 19.61 -30.96 -23.58
C GLU A 573 18.29 -30.66 -24.32
N PHE A 574 17.35 -31.61 -24.28
CA PHE A 574 16.00 -31.41 -24.80
C PHE A 574 15.30 -30.23 -24.10
N LEU A 575 15.28 -30.20 -22.77
CA LEU A 575 14.65 -29.12 -22.01
C LEU A 575 15.34 -27.77 -22.22
N ASP A 576 16.68 -27.75 -22.26
CA ASP A 576 17.45 -26.53 -22.57
C ASP A 576 17.10 -25.98 -23.97
N SER A 577 16.82 -26.86 -24.95
CA SER A 577 16.38 -26.47 -26.29
C SER A 577 14.91 -26.04 -26.38
N GLY A 578 14.07 -26.51 -25.44
CA GLY A 578 12.63 -26.23 -25.39
C GLY A 578 12.31 -24.75 -25.19
N ARG A 579 13.23 -23.97 -24.61
CA ARG A 579 13.08 -22.51 -24.44
C ARG A 579 12.71 -21.80 -25.74
N ALA A 580 13.31 -22.18 -26.87
CA ALA A 580 13.03 -21.54 -28.16
C ALA A 580 11.60 -21.80 -28.66
N LEU A 581 10.99 -22.92 -28.28
CA LEU A 581 9.61 -23.24 -28.63
C LEU A 581 8.62 -22.40 -27.81
N VAL A 582 8.97 -22.15 -26.54
CA VAL A 582 8.13 -21.37 -25.62
C VAL A 582 8.19 -19.87 -25.93
N GLU A 583 9.31 -19.36 -26.43
CA GLU A 583 9.43 -17.94 -26.82
C GLU A 583 8.40 -17.52 -27.90
N ASP A 584 7.88 -18.48 -28.68
CA ASP A 584 6.83 -18.24 -29.68
C ASP A 584 5.39 -18.37 -29.11
N GLU A 585 5.23 -18.82 -27.87
CA GLU A 585 3.92 -18.98 -27.19
C GLU A 585 3.59 -17.75 -26.33
N GLN A 586 2.93 -16.76 -26.94
CA GLN A 586 2.63 -15.47 -26.29
C GLN A 586 1.85 -15.57 -24.97
N ALA A 587 1.04 -16.63 -24.79
CA ALA A 587 0.25 -16.82 -23.58
C ALA A 587 1.03 -17.47 -22.42
N THR A 588 2.24 -17.99 -22.67
CA THR A 588 3.12 -18.57 -21.66
C THR A 588 3.98 -17.47 -21.04
N THR A 589 3.42 -16.78 -20.04
CA THR A 589 4.02 -15.61 -19.38
C THR A 589 5.30 -15.92 -18.62
N ALA A 590 5.44 -17.13 -18.09
CA ALA A 590 6.67 -17.63 -17.52
C ALA A 590 6.76 -19.14 -17.70
N TRP A 591 7.98 -19.63 -17.93
CA TRP A 591 8.27 -21.03 -18.20
C TRP A 591 9.57 -21.44 -17.52
N PHE A 592 9.55 -22.57 -16.83
CA PHE A 592 10.72 -23.11 -16.15
C PHE A 592 10.81 -24.61 -16.42
N ALA A 593 11.92 -25.07 -16.99
CA ALA A 593 12.33 -26.46 -16.88
C ALA A 593 13.31 -26.62 -15.70
N PHE A 594 13.12 -27.65 -14.89
CA PHE A 594 13.93 -27.90 -13.71
C PHE A 594 14.18 -29.39 -13.48
N ARG A 595 15.23 -29.70 -12.72
CA ARG A 595 15.59 -31.05 -12.31
C ARG A 595 15.24 -31.22 -10.82
N LEU A 596 14.31 -32.12 -10.52
CA LEU A 596 13.85 -32.45 -9.17
C LEU A 596 14.75 -33.47 -8.45
N GLY A 597 15.46 -34.30 -9.22
CA GLY A 597 16.36 -35.32 -8.70
C GLY A 597 17.30 -35.86 -9.77
N PRO A 598 18.12 -36.89 -9.46
CA PRO A 598 19.10 -37.42 -10.42
C PRO A 598 18.49 -37.86 -11.76
N THR A 599 17.26 -38.39 -11.74
CA THR A 599 16.54 -38.90 -12.92
C THR A 599 15.21 -38.17 -13.15
N SER A 600 14.83 -37.23 -12.29
CA SER A 600 13.48 -36.64 -12.27
C SER A 600 13.52 -35.17 -12.68
N PHE A 601 12.62 -34.79 -13.57
CA PHE A 601 12.55 -33.48 -14.19
C PHE A 601 11.11 -32.96 -14.16
N GLY A 602 10.96 -31.65 -14.34
CA GLY A 602 9.67 -31.04 -14.49
C GLY A 602 9.70 -29.75 -15.28
N ILE A 603 8.51 -29.35 -15.71
CA ILE A 603 8.21 -28.08 -16.35
C ILE A 603 7.17 -27.36 -15.50
N PHE A 604 7.31 -26.04 -15.35
CA PHE A 604 6.34 -25.20 -14.67
C PHE A 604 6.03 -23.99 -15.53
N ASP A 605 4.75 -23.83 -15.82
CA ASP A 605 4.22 -22.87 -16.78
C ASP A 605 3.25 -21.93 -16.08
N VAL A 606 3.28 -20.67 -16.51
CA VAL A 606 2.37 -19.64 -16.01
C VAL A 606 1.65 -19.00 -17.18
N PHE A 607 0.34 -18.91 -17.08
CA PHE A 607 -0.53 -18.31 -18.07
C PHE A 607 -1.37 -17.19 -17.43
N PRO A 608 -1.82 -16.20 -18.22
CA PRO A 608 -2.66 -15.13 -17.71
C PRO A 608 -4.03 -15.64 -17.24
N ASP A 609 -4.53 -16.71 -17.86
CA ASP A 609 -5.83 -17.31 -17.61
C ASP A 609 -5.90 -18.77 -18.09
N ASP A 610 -7.06 -19.42 -17.95
CA ASP A 610 -7.28 -20.81 -18.40
C ASP A 610 -7.23 -20.97 -19.93
N ALA A 611 -7.54 -19.93 -20.69
CA ALA A 611 -7.50 -20.01 -22.16
C ALA A 611 -6.06 -20.06 -22.67
N GLY A 612 -5.15 -19.30 -22.04
CA GLY A 612 -3.71 -19.38 -22.31
C GLY A 612 -3.15 -20.77 -22.05
N ARG A 613 -3.56 -21.40 -20.94
CA ARG A 613 -3.19 -22.78 -20.60
C ARG A 613 -3.67 -23.80 -21.63
N ASP A 614 -4.95 -23.73 -22.03
CA ASP A 614 -5.51 -24.69 -22.99
C ASP A 614 -4.84 -24.58 -24.38
N ALA A 615 -4.41 -23.37 -24.77
CA ALA A 615 -3.62 -23.15 -25.97
C ALA A 615 -2.23 -23.81 -25.87
N HIS A 616 -1.57 -23.71 -24.72
CA HIS A 616 -0.27 -24.36 -24.46
C HIS A 616 -0.35 -25.89 -24.55
N LEU A 617 -1.36 -26.50 -23.91
CA LEU A 617 -1.57 -27.95 -23.90
C LEU A 617 -1.87 -28.57 -25.27
N SER A 618 -2.26 -27.74 -26.23
CA SER A 618 -2.45 -28.14 -27.63
C SER A 618 -1.39 -27.55 -28.57
N GLY A 619 -0.38 -26.88 -28.01
CA GLY A 619 0.63 -26.10 -28.70
C GLY A 619 1.90 -26.87 -29.06
N PRO A 620 2.88 -26.18 -29.70
CA PRO A 620 4.15 -26.77 -30.11
C PRO A 620 4.94 -27.42 -28.98
N VAL A 621 4.90 -26.87 -27.76
CA VAL A 621 5.62 -27.43 -26.60
C VAL A 621 5.04 -28.78 -26.20
N ALA A 622 3.72 -28.88 -26.04
CA ALA A 622 3.03 -30.13 -25.73
C ALA A 622 3.26 -31.21 -26.81
N VAL A 623 3.29 -30.82 -28.08
CA VAL A 623 3.61 -31.74 -29.19
C VAL A 623 5.05 -32.26 -29.08
N ALA A 624 6.03 -31.39 -28.84
CA ALA A 624 7.43 -31.77 -28.72
C ALA A 624 7.67 -32.72 -27.52
N LEU A 625 7.00 -32.48 -26.39
CA LEU A 625 7.03 -33.35 -25.21
C LEU A 625 6.41 -34.72 -25.53
N GLY A 626 5.29 -34.75 -26.25
CA GLY A 626 4.64 -35.97 -26.70
C GLY A 626 5.54 -36.84 -27.60
N GLU A 627 6.31 -36.23 -28.51
CA GLU A 627 7.20 -36.95 -29.42
C GLU A 627 8.38 -37.65 -28.70
N GLN A 628 8.87 -37.06 -27.60
CA GLN A 628 9.98 -37.63 -26.82
C GLN A 628 9.52 -38.57 -25.70
N THR A 629 8.23 -38.57 -25.38
CA THR A 629 7.63 -39.48 -24.40
C THR A 629 7.82 -40.94 -24.82
N GLY A 630 8.33 -41.76 -23.89
CA GLY A 630 8.68 -43.16 -24.14
C GLY A 630 10.02 -43.38 -24.85
N THR A 631 10.68 -42.31 -25.31
CA THR A 631 12.02 -42.36 -25.94
C THR A 631 13.10 -41.78 -25.04
N LEU A 632 12.84 -40.62 -24.43
CA LEU A 632 13.77 -39.96 -23.51
C LEU A 632 13.31 -40.03 -22.06
N PHE A 633 12.00 -39.93 -21.80
CA PHE A 633 11.40 -39.91 -20.47
C PHE A 633 10.05 -40.64 -20.43
N SER A 634 9.54 -40.90 -19.22
CA SER A 634 8.23 -41.48 -18.96
C SER A 634 7.09 -40.55 -19.38
N GLU A 635 5.86 -41.06 -19.47
CA GLU A 635 4.68 -40.23 -19.66
C GLU A 635 4.58 -39.16 -18.55
N PRO A 636 4.46 -37.87 -18.92
CA PRO A 636 4.41 -36.79 -17.95
C PRO A 636 3.09 -36.80 -17.17
N THR A 637 3.17 -36.47 -15.89
CA THR A 637 2.00 -36.17 -15.06
C THR A 637 1.78 -34.66 -15.11
N ILE A 638 0.61 -34.24 -15.60
CA ILE A 638 0.24 -32.83 -15.74
C ILE A 638 -0.75 -32.46 -14.64
N GLU A 639 -0.42 -31.46 -13.83
CA GLU A 639 -1.26 -30.99 -12.72
C GLU A 639 -1.53 -29.49 -12.84
N LYS A 640 -2.82 -29.10 -12.83
CA LYS A 640 -3.23 -27.71 -12.64
C LYS A 640 -3.05 -27.35 -11.17
N LEU A 641 -2.35 -26.24 -10.91
CA LEU A 641 -2.06 -25.79 -9.56
C LEU A 641 -2.99 -24.65 -9.15
N ASP A 642 -3.54 -24.74 -7.93
CA ASP A 642 -4.30 -23.66 -7.32
C ASP A 642 -3.35 -22.52 -6.91
N VAL A 643 -3.54 -21.36 -7.53
CA VAL A 643 -2.67 -20.20 -7.31
C VAL A 643 -3.14 -19.42 -6.08
N LEU A 644 -2.44 -19.61 -4.96
CA LEU A 644 -2.72 -18.88 -3.71
C LEU A 644 -2.06 -17.48 -3.66
N GLY A 645 -1.14 -17.19 -4.59
CA GLY A 645 -0.43 -15.91 -4.71
C GLY A 645 0.58 -15.93 -5.87
N SER A 646 0.84 -14.76 -6.47
CA SER A 646 1.82 -14.62 -7.55
C SER A 646 2.47 -13.24 -7.57
N LYS A 647 3.70 -13.18 -8.08
CA LYS A 647 4.42 -11.96 -8.46
C LYS A 647 5.12 -12.26 -9.78
N LEU A 648 4.51 -11.82 -10.88
CA LEU A 648 5.10 -11.96 -12.20
C LEU A 648 5.89 -10.68 -12.54
N PRO A 649 7.03 -10.78 -13.23
CA PRO A 649 7.69 -9.61 -13.80
C PRO A 649 6.73 -8.94 -14.80
N ALA A 650 6.70 -7.61 -14.81
CA ALA A 650 5.97 -6.81 -15.79
C ALA A 650 6.61 -6.89 -17.18
#